data_AF-A0A959LQT7-F1
#
_entry.id   AF-A0A959LQT7-F1
#
_cell.length_a   1.000
_cell.length_b   1.000
_cell.length_c   1.000
_cell.angle_alpha   90.00
_cell.angle_beta   90.00
_cell.angle_gamma   90.00
#
_symmetry.space_group_name_H-M   'P 1'
#
loop_
_entity.id
_entity.type
_entity.pdbx_description
1 polymer ?
#
loop_
_entity_poly.entity_id
_entity_poly.type
_entity_poly.pdbx_seq_one_letter_code
_entity_poly.pdbx_strand_id
1 'polypeptide(L)'
;QNINPDKFDVHVIRQAVTSPDEKWLVFSALGHLYKKKLPNGQPVRMTDATDFEYDPSFSPDGKSVVYITWSDANTGSISRTKLSGGAVERLTDKKGIYRTPSYSHDGKSIVYEREHSSNTLGPAYTAESGIYMMPSAGGESKFVTDKGGNPVFSKDDTRIYYHSGGGLKKSYKSCKLDGEDERVLFKSTYAKQFTVSPNEQWIAYTDLHQVYVAAFPHTGKAIDVSSDESVFPVRRVSKDAGYSLQWSANSKELHYTLGDEYYTIGLNDLFEFVAGKPDSLFEVPEKGIKVGLAATMDKPKGRVAFTNARIITMEGGKVIEKGTILVEGNLIKKIGKTEDVTIAAGTKEIDCSGKTIMPGFIDAHAHAGHFYDGIVPEKHWPYYANLAYGVTTMHDPSANSEFVFALSELQKAGTIVGPRVFSTGTILYGADGDFKAVINSLDDAKSALRRTASFGAFSVKSYNQPRRNQRQMVIEAARELKINVVPEGGSFFFHNISMILDGHTTIEHNLPIAPLYSDVVNLWKNAGTANTPTLVVAYGSLGGEYYWYQHTNVWEKERLLRFTPRPVVDTRARHRTMAPEEEYKNGHILVSQSLKKLSDAGVLVNMGAHGQLQGLGAHWEIWMMAQGGMTPMQALKTATINPAVSLGLDEYVGSLKEGKLADLLVMDKNPLENIYNTESIRYTMVNGRLYNAETMDEVGNYDNPCQPFYWEQGKNAGSFPWYEAEGHLED
;
A
#
# COMPACT_ATOMS: atom_id res chain seq x y z
N GLN A 1 8.03 -15.19 -10.13
CA GLN A 1 6.65 -14.95 -9.64
C GLN A 1 5.71 -15.10 -10.83
N ASN A 2 4.62 -15.89 -10.78
CA ASN A 2 3.62 -15.86 -11.85
C ASN A 2 2.67 -14.68 -11.63
N ILE A 3 2.78 -13.65 -12.47
CA ILE A 3 1.98 -12.41 -12.34
C ILE A 3 0.85 -12.31 -13.39
N ASN A 4 0.57 -13.39 -14.11
CA ASN A 4 -0.54 -13.49 -15.07
C ASN A 4 -1.38 -14.78 -14.95
N PRO A 5 -1.72 -15.26 -13.73
CA PRO A 5 -2.62 -16.40 -13.58
C PRO A 5 -4.05 -16.04 -14.04
N ASP A 6 -4.91 -17.02 -14.27
CA ASP A 6 -6.34 -16.77 -14.57
C ASP A 6 -7.13 -16.31 -13.34
N LYS A 7 -6.72 -16.79 -12.16
CA LYS A 7 -7.29 -16.45 -10.85
C LYS A 7 -6.17 -16.26 -9.84
N PHE A 8 -6.46 -15.51 -8.78
CA PHE A 8 -5.57 -15.36 -7.64
C PHE A 8 -6.34 -15.54 -6.34
N ASP A 9 -5.65 -16.04 -5.32
CA ASP A 9 -6.17 -16.11 -3.96
C ASP A 9 -6.16 -14.72 -3.33
N VAL A 10 -7.25 -14.37 -2.65
CA VAL A 10 -7.38 -13.09 -1.95
C VAL A 10 -6.83 -13.27 -0.55
N HIS A 11 -5.71 -12.59 -0.27
CA HIS A 11 -4.99 -12.67 0.99
C HIS A 11 -5.40 -11.59 1.98
N VAL A 12 -5.99 -10.48 1.52
CA VAL A 12 -6.27 -9.33 2.38
C VAL A 12 -7.70 -9.38 2.90
N ILE A 13 -7.89 -10.12 4.00
CA ILE A 13 -9.17 -10.23 4.72
C ILE A 13 -9.22 -9.16 5.81
N ARG A 14 -9.97 -8.09 5.54
CA ARG A 14 -9.97 -6.87 6.37
C ARG A 14 -11.18 -6.79 7.26
N GLN A 15 -10.98 -6.19 8.43
CA GLN A 15 -12.06 -5.78 9.35
C GLN A 15 -13.04 -6.94 9.62
N ALA A 16 -12.48 -8.13 9.79
CA ALA A 16 -13.27 -9.35 9.89
C ALA A 16 -14.04 -9.39 11.22
N VAL A 17 -15.34 -9.71 11.16
CA VAL A 17 -16.22 -9.84 12.32
C VAL A 17 -16.99 -11.16 12.29
N THR A 18 -17.21 -11.75 13.46
CA THR A 18 -17.90 -13.04 13.64
C THR A 18 -19.29 -12.81 14.23
N SER A 19 -20.27 -13.57 13.74
CA SER A 19 -21.65 -13.44 14.22
C SER A 19 -21.76 -13.86 15.69
N PRO A 20 -22.68 -13.28 16.49
CA PRO A 20 -22.85 -13.63 17.89
C PRO A 20 -23.14 -15.12 18.17
N ASP A 21 -23.62 -15.85 17.16
CA ASP A 21 -23.88 -17.29 17.23
C ASP A 21 -22.71 -18.16 16.73
N GLU A 22 -21.56 -17.54 16.39
CA GLU A 22 -20.30 -18.14 15.94
C GLU A 22 -20.39 -18.91 14.60
N LYS A 23 -21.47 -18.72 13.84
CA LYS A 23 -21.68 -19.47 12.58
C LYS A 23 -21.23 -18.74 11.33
N TRP A 24 -21.01 -17.44 11.39
CA TRP A 24 -20.71 -16.63 10.23
C TRP A 24 -19.53 -15.70 10.48
N LEU A 25 -18.63 -15.65 9.50
CA LEU A 25 -17.61 -14.61 9.39
C LEU A 25 -18.07 -13.62 8.32
N VAL A 26 -18.02 -12.32 8.59
CA VAL A 26 -18.22 -11.22 7.65
C VAL A 26 -16.96 -10.39 7.57
N PHE A 27 -16.52 -10.00 6.38
CA PHE A 27 -15.25 -9.28 6.19
C PHE A 27 -15.29 -8.44 4.91
N SER A 28 -14.43 -7.42 4.84
CA SER A 28 -14.19 -6.64 3.62
C SER A 28 -13.01 -7.22 2.83
N ALA A 29 -13.20 -7.40 1.53
CA ALA A 29 -12.15 -7.79 0.59
C ALA A 29 -12.53 -7.29 -0.81
N LEU A 30 -11.56 -6.91 -1.64
CA LEU A 30 -11.82 -6.40 -3.00
C LEU A 30 -12.91 -5.31 -3.06
N GLY A 31 -12.92 -4.44 -2.04
CA GLY A 31 -13.86 -3.33 -1.93
C GLY A 31 -15.27 -3.72 -1.49
N HIS A 32 -15.59 -4.98 -1.18
CA HIS A 32 -16.96 -5.38 -0.84
C HIS A 32 -17.02 -6.29 0.39
N LEU A 33 -18.21 -6.39 1.00
CA LEU A 33 -18.45 -7.34 2.08
C LEU A 33 -18.73 -8.74 1.54
N TYR A 34 -18.09 -9.71 2.19
CA TYR A 34 -18.30 -11.13 1.99
C TYR A 34 -18.71 -11.77 3.30
N LYS A 35 -19.50 -12.84 3.22
CA LYS A 35 -19.83 -13.70 4.35
C LYS A 35 -19.42 -15.14 4.07
N LYS A 36 -18.92 -15.83 5.09
CA LYS A 36 -18.53 -17.24 5.06
C LYS A 36 -19.19 -17.95 6.23
N LYS A 37 -19.85 -19.08 5.96
CA LYS A 37 -20.33 -19.96 7.04
C LYS A 37 -19.15 -20.70 7.66
N LEU A 38 -18.96 -20.60 8.96
CA LEU A 38 -17.87 -21.26 9.66
C LEU A 38 -18.18 -22.75 9.94
N PRO A 39 -17.15 -23.63 9.98
CA PRO A 39 -15.77 -23.35 9.57
C PRO A 39 -15.55 -23.49 8.05
N ASN A 40 -16.36 -24.30 7.36
CA ASN A 40 -16.03 -24.85 6.03
C ASN A 40 -16.82 -24.26 4.84
N GLY A 41 -17.66 -23.25 5.06
CA GLY A 41 -18.43 -22.61 3.99
C GLY A 41 -17.53 -21.88 3.00
N GLN A 42 -18.05 -21.62 1.80
CA GLN A 42 -17.37 -20.77 0.82
C GLN A 42 -17.75 -19.30 1.04
N PRO A 43 -16.81 -18.36 0.95
CA PRO A 43 -17.14 -16.94 0.97
C PRO A 43 -18.07 -16.57 -0.19
N VAL A 44 -19.12 -15.81 0.11
CA VAL A 44 -20.04 -15.26 -0.88
C VAL A 44 -20.21 -13.77 -0.62
N ARG A 45 -20.31 -12.98 -1.69
CA ARG A 45 -20.58 -11.55 -1.58
C ARG A 45 -21.91 -11.34 -0.86
N MET A 46 -21.94 -10.39 0.07
CA MET A 46 -23.09 -10.14 0.94
C MET A 46 -24.13 -9.22 0.30
N THR A 47 -23.69 -8.30 -0.55
CA THR A 47 -24.52 -7.29 -1.23
C THR A 47 -24.23 -7.27 -2.73
N ASP A 48 -25.10 -6.62 -3.51
CA ASP A 48 -24.91 -6.29 -4.93
C ASP A 48 -24.55 -4.81 -5.15
N ALA A 49 -24.27 -4.06 -4.07
CA ALA A 49 -23.98 -2.64 -4.11
C ALA A 49 -22.67 -2.33 -4.85
N THR A 50 -22.64 -1.24 -5.62
CA THR A 50 -21.46 -0.82 -6.37
C THR A 50 -20.44 -0.09 -5.51
N ASP A 51 -20.91 0.68 -4.53
CA ASP A 51 -20.06 1.40 -3.58
C ASP A 51 -19.17 0.40 -2.82
N PHE A 52 -17.97 0.84 -2.48
CA PHE A 52 -17.09 0.03 -1.65
C PHE A 52 -17.62 -0.08 -0.21
N GLU A 53 -17.34 -1.19 0.47
CA GLU A 53 -17.91 -1.53 1.77
C GLU A 53 -16.84 -1.96 2.80
N TYR A 54 -16.89 -1.38 4.00
CA TYR A 54 -15.85 -1.50 5.04
C TYR A 54 -16.42 -1.54 6.47
N ASP A 55 -15.56 -1.88 7.43
CA ASP A 55 -15.82 -1.83 8.87
C ASP A 55 -17.18 -2.45 9.28
N PRO A 56 -17.46 -3.72 8.94
CA PRO A 56 -18.71 -4.37 9.33
C PRO A 56 -18.79 -4.60 10.85
N SER A 57 -20.00 -4.52 11.41
CA SER A 57 -20.32 -4.92 12.80
C SER A 57 -21.71 -5.55 12.86
N PHE A 58 -21.83 -6.66 13.59
CA PHE A 58 -23.11 -7.33 13.79
C PHE A 58 -24.03 -6.59 14.76
N SER A 59 -25.34 -6.63 14.53
CA SER A 59 -26.33 -6.35 15.56
C SER A 59 -26.23 -7.38 16.69
N PRO A 60 -26.61 -7.04 17.94
CA PRO A 60 -26.54 -7.99 19.06
C PRO A 60 -27.33 -9.29 18.84
N ASP A 61 -28.40 -9.25 18.05
CA ASP A 61 -29.21 -10.42 17.68
C ASP A 61 -28.65 -11.22 16.49
N GLY A 62 -27.55 -10.74 15.88
CA GLY A 62 -26.87 -11.37 14.74
C GLY A 62 -27.64 -11.33 13.41
N LYS A 63 -28.79 -10.65 13.33
CA LYS A 63 -29.63 -10.66 12.11
C LYS A 63 -29.22 -9.61 11.08
N SER A 64 -28.56 -8.55 11.50
CA SER A 64 -28.16 -7.43 10.65
C SER A 64 -26.68 -7.12 10.83
N VAL A 65 -26.11 -6.47 9.83
CA VAL A 65 -24.74 -5.94 9.85
C VAL A 65 -24.82 -4.45 9.51
N VAL A 66 -24.24 -3.62 10.36
CA VAL A 66 -23.93 -2.21 10.06
C VAL A 66 -22.53 -2.13 9.48
N TYR A 67 -22.30 -1.25 8.52
CA TYR A 67 -21.01 -1.11 7.84
C TYR A 67 -20.91 0.27 7.18
N ILE A 68 -19.74 0.59 6.66
CA ILE A 68 -19.48 1.82 5.92
C ILE A 68 -19.58 1.55 4.42
N THR A 69 -20.28 2.40 3.67
CA THR A 69 -20.12 2.49 2.22
C THR A 69 -19.21 3.65 1.85
N TRP A 70 -18.49 3.55 0.73
CA TRP A 70 -17.68 4.61 0.14
C TRP A 70 -17.82 4.64 -1.37
N SER A 71 -18.06 5.83 -1.91
CA SER A 71 -17.79 6.16 -3.32
C SER A 71 -17.11 7.52 -3.36
N ASP A 72 -16.14 7.70 -4.28
CA ASP A 72 -15.44 8.98 -4.39
C ASP A 72 -16.39 10.14 -4.76
N ALA A 73 -17.50 9.84 -5.46
CA ALA A 73 -18.50 10.84 -5.86
C ALA A 73 -19.46 11.21 -4.72
N ASN A 74 -19.86 10.22 -3.91
CA ASN A 74 -20.91 10.38 -2.90
C ASN A 74 -20.38 10.46 -1.47
N THR A 75 -19.07 10.24 -1.27
CA THR A 75 -18.40 10.09 0.03
C THR A 75 -18.97 8.94 0.85
N GLY A 76 -18.56 8.84 2.11
CA GLY A 76 -18.92 7.73 2.98
C GLY A 76 -20.34 7.81 3.53
N SER A 77 -20.88 6.66 3.94
CA SER A 77 -22.10 6.57 4.74
C SER A 77 -22.10 5.38 5.67
N ILE A 78 -22.86 5.45 6.76
CA ILE A 78 -23.15 4.27 7.57
C ILE A 78 -24.42 3.63 7.00
N SER A 79 -24.34 2.36 6.66
CA SER A 79 -25.41 1.58 6.07
C SER A 79 -25.64 0.28 6.82
N ARG A 80 -26.81 -0.32 6.64
CA ARG A 80 -27.23 -1.57 7.25
C ARG A 80 -27.79 -2.53 6.20
N THR A 81 -27.49 -3.82 6.35
CA THR A 81 -28.15 -4.89 5.60
C THR A 81 -28.41 -6.11 6.50
N LYS A 82 -29.29 -7.01 6.05
CA LYS A 82 -29.56 -8.27 6.75
C LYS A 82 -28.49 -9.31 6.43
N LEU A 83 -28.13 -10.14 7.40
CA LEU A 83 -27.21 -11.26 7.19
C LEU A 83 -27.74 -12.26 6.14
N SER A 84 -29.06 -12.41 6.03
CA SER A 84 -29.71 -13.22 4.98
C SER A 84 -29.54 -12.65 3.57
N GLY A 85 -29.08 -11.40 3.44
CA GLY A 85 -29.18 -10.59 2.23
C GLY A 85 -30.48 -9.77 2.21
N GLY A 86 -30.51 -8.73 1.38
CA GLY A 86 -31.64 -7.81 1.23
C GLY A 86 -31.18 -6.42 0.82
N ALA A 87 -32.15 -5.50 0.73
CA ALA A 87 -31.88 -4.10 0.41
C ALA A 87 -30.97 -3.45 1.45
N VAL A 88 -30.06 -2.61 0.98
CA VAL A 88 -29.19 -1.77 1.80
C VAL A 88 -29.99 -0.55 2.29
N GLU A 89 -29.92 -0.30 3.59
CA GLU A 89 -30.55 0.85 4.24
C GLU A 89 -29.47 1.83 4.69
N ARG A 90 -29.50 3.06 4.18
CA ARG A 90 -28.59 4.13 4.59
C ARG A 90 -29.08 4.75 5.91
N LEU A 91 -28.21 4.84 6.91
CA LEU A 91 -28.54 5.35 8.25
C LEU A 91 -28.10 6.80 8.49
N THR A 92 -27.06 7.27 7.80
CA THR A 92 -26.58 8.67 7.87
C THR A 92 -27.13 9.52 6.73
N ASP A 93 -27.49 10.76 7.03
CA ASP A 93 -27.97 11.76 6.06
C ASP A 93 -26.85 12.68 5.55
N LYS A 94 -25.83 12.92 6.36
CA LYS A 94 -24.66 13.75 6.02
C LYS A 94 -23.60 12.99 5.22
N LYS A 95 -22.82 13.75 4.45
CA LYS A 95 -21.59 13.31 3.79
C LYS A 95 -20.43 13.35 4.78
N GLY A 96 -19.46 12.45 4.63
CA GLY A 96 -18.28 12.42 5.47
C GLY A 96 -17.44 11.17 5.24
N ILE A 97 -16.32 11.09 5.95
CA ILE A 97 -15.52 9.88 6.06
C ILE A 97 -15.90 9.22 7.38
N TYR A 98 -16.63 8.12 7.32
CA TYR A 98 -17.15 7.41 8.50
C TYR A 98 -16.36 6.13 8.73
N ARG A 99 -16.16 5.73 9.99
CA ARG A 99 -15.37 4.57 10.36
C ARG A 99 -15.95 3.81 11.54
N THR A 100 -15.67 2.52 11.56
CA THR A 100 -15.83 1.62 12.72
C THR A 100 -17.17 1.78 13.47
N PRO A 101 -18.33 1.62 12.80
CA PRO A 101 -19.61 1.64 13.47
C PRO A 101 -19.77 0.41 14.37
N SER A 102 -20.26 0.59 15.60
CA SER A 102 -20.53 -0.50 16.56
C SER A 102 -21.88 -0.30 17.24
N TYR A 103 -22.62 -1.39 17.42
CA TYR A 103 -23.89 -1.38 18.17
C TYR A 103 -23.66 -1.28 19.68
N SER A 104 -24.62 -0.69 20.39
CA SER A 104 -24.81 -0.91 21.84
C SER A 104 -25.27 -2.34 22.10
N HIS A 105 -25.01 -2.87 23.30
CA HIS A 105 -25.41 -4.23 23.68
C HIS A 105 -26.93 -4.40 23.69
N ASP A 106 -27.67 -3.34 24.03
CA ASP A 106 -29.13 -3.31 23.95
C ASP A 106 -29.69 -3.15 22.52
N GLY A 107 -28.83 -2.91 21.53
CA GLY A 107 -29.16 -2.78 20.11
C GLY A 107 -29.88 -1.49 19.73
N LYS A 108 -30.02 -0.51 20.63
CA LYS A 108 -30.76 0.75 20.38
C LYS A 108 -29.91 1.86 19.80
N SER A 109 -28.58 1.79 19.90
CA SER A 109 -27.67 2.84 19.44
C SER A 109 -26.51 2.28 18.64
N ILE A 110 -25.93 3.15 17.81
CA ILE A 110 -24.70 2.90 17.07
C ILE A 110 -23.73 4.02 17.41
N VAL A 111 -22.50 3.68 17.80
CA VAL A 111 -21.37 4.61 17.95
C VAL A 111 -20.44 4.43 16.77
N TYR A 112 -19.80 5.51 16.32
CA TYR A 112 -18.90 5.48 15.16
C TYR A 112 -17.94 6.68 15.20
N GLU A 113 -16.93 6.62 14.34
CA GLU A 113 -15.98 7.70 14.12
C GLU A 113 -16.30 8.45 12.82
N ARG A 114 -16.13 9.76 12.84
CA ARG A 114 -16.06 10.62 11.66
C ARG A 114 -14.64 11.16 11.55
N GLU A 115 -13.92 10.74 10.50
CA GLU A 115 -12.51 11.07 10.30
C GLU A 115 -12.31 12.54 9.86
N HIS A 116 -11.10 13.02 10.11
CA HIS A 116 -10.58 14.25 9.53
C HIS A 116 -10.15 14.05 8.08
N SER A 117 -9.52 15.06 7.48
CA SER A 117 -9.06 15.03 6.09
C SER A 117 -8.18 13.83 5.74
N SER A 118 -8.28 13.33 4.51
CA SER A 118 -7.35 12.34 3.94
C SER A 118 -6.68 12.88 2.67
N ASN A 119 -5.40 12.54 2.44
CA ASN A 119 -4.74 12.94 1.18
C ASN A 119 -5.20 12.10 -0.02
N THR A 120 -5.89 10.97 0.20
CA THR A 120 -6.38 10.09 -0.86
C THR A 120 -7.88 10.21 -1.05
N LEU A 121 -8.65 10.44 0.03
CA LEU A 121 -10.10 10.62 -0.01
C LEU A 121 -10.53 12.10 -0.09
N GLY A 122 -9.60 13.01 0.19
CA GLY A 122 -9.81 14.45 0.18
C GLY A 122 -10.24 15.05 1.53
N PRO A 123 -10.23 16.39 1.64
CA PRO A 123 -10.61 17.12 2.86
C PRO A 123 -12.09 17.55 2.91
N ALA A 124 -12.88 17.20 1.90
CA ALA A 124 -14.28 17.65 1.81
C ALA A 124 -15.15 16.97 2.88
N TYR A 125 -16.05 17.73 3.51
CA TYR A 125 -17.00 17.22 4.51
C TYR A 125 -16.37 16.58 5.76
N THR A 126 -15.12 16.92 6.07
CA THR A 126 -14.39 16.42 7.25
C THR A 126 -14.30 17.44 8.40
N ALA A 127 -15.11 18.50 8.37
CA ALA A 127 -15.28 19.40 9.51
C ALA A 127 -15.99 18.66 10.66
N GLU A 128 -15.63 18.98 11.91
CA GLU A 128 -16.15 18.31 13.10
C GLU A 128 -15.87 16.79 13.09
N SER A 129 -14.58 16.43 13.02
CA SER A 129 -14.14 15.05 13.23
C SER A 129 -14.25 14.64 14.70
N GLY A 130 -14.49 13.36 14.95
CA GLY A 130 -14.60 12.81 16.30
C GLY A 130 -15.51 11.59 16.38
N ILE A 131 -15.83 11.18 17.59
CA ILE A 131 -16.75 10.10 17.90
C ILE A 131 -18.17 10.64 18.04
N TYR A 132 -19.10 9.97 17.37
CA TYR A 132 -20.52 10.28 17.36
C TYR A 132 -21.34 9.04 17.71
N MET A 133 -22.58 9.26 18.14
CA MET A 133 -23.57 8.20 18.30
C MET A 133 -24.91 8.57 17.66
N MET A 134 -25.68 7.58 17.23
CA MET A 134 -27.03 7.75 16.67
C MET A 134 -27.96 6.61 17.09
N PRO A 135 -29.29 6.77 16.99
CA PRO A 135 -30.22 5.65 17.11
C PRO A 135 -29.91 4.55 16.09
N SER A 136 -30.10 3.28 16.45
CA SER A 136 -29.82 2.15 15.56
C SER A 136 -30.75 2.07 14.34
N ALA A 137 -31.87 2.81 14.36
CA ALA A 137 -32.76 3.00 13.21
C ALA A 137 -32.29 4.12 12.25
N GLY A 138 -31.14 4.75 12.52
CA GLY A 138 -30.72 5.98 11.85
C GLY A 138 -31.35 7.22 12.47
N GLY A 139 -30.94 8.39 11.99
CA GLY A 139 -31.44 9.69 12.46
C GLY A 139 -30.32 10.62 12.94
N GLU A 140 -30.69 11.61 13.77
CA GLU A 140 -29.78 12.66 14.20
C GLU A 140 -28.60 12.11 15.03
N SER A 141 -27.40 12.52 14.63
CA SER A 141 -26.16 12.14 15.29
C SER A 141 -25.84 13.08 16.45
N LYS A 142 -25.50 12.51 17.61
CA LYS A 142 -25.01 13.21 18.78
C LYS A 142 -23.48 13.12 18.84
N PHE A 143 -22.81 14.27 18.95
CA PHE A 143 -21.37 14.33 19.19
C PHE A 143 -21.03 13.82 20.60
N VAL A 144 -19.97 13.02 20.73
CA VAL A 144 -19.48 12.48 22.00
C VAL A 144 -18.14 13.12 22.36
N THR A 145 -17.13 13.03 21.49
CA THR A 145 -15.81 13.62 21.76
C THR A 145 -15.03 13.85 20.46
N ASP A 146 -14.12 14.83 20.46
CA ASP A 146 -13.22 15.16 19.35
C ASP A 146 -11.96 14.28 19.33
N LYS A 147 -11.85 13.33 20.27
CA LYS A 147 -10.62 12.55 20.50
C LYS A 147 -10.84 11.08 20.24
N GLY A 148 -9.83 10.49 19.59
CA GLY A 148 -9.70 9.06 19.44
C GLY A 148 -10.55 8.47 18.33
N GLY A 149 -10.50 7.14 18.23
CA GLY A 149 -11.16 6.36 17.18
C GLY A 149 -11.47 4.94 17.64
N ASN A 150 -12.03 4.13 16.74
CA ASN A 150 -12.48 2.76 16.99
C ASN A 150 -13.41 2.64 18.23
N PRO A 151 -14.51 3.40 18.31
CA PRO A 151 -15.35 3.43 19.49
C PRO A 151 -16.20 2.15 19.65
N VAL A 152 -16.36 1.69 20.89
CA VAL A 152 -17.29 0.61 21.29
C VAL A 152 -17.98 0.96 22.61
N PHE A 153 -19.16 0.37 22.88
CA PHE A 153 -19.85 0.58 24.16
C PHE A 153 -19.25 -0.27 25.29
N SER A 154 -19.34 0.23 26.54
CA SER A 154 -19.17 -0.61 27.73
C SER A 154 -20.29 -1.64 27.84
N LYS A 155 -20.07 -2.69 28.64
CA LYS A 155 -21.02 -3.79 28.89
C LYS A 155 -22.42 -3.35 29.29
N ASP A 156 -22.53 -2.22 29.99
CA ASP A 156 -23.79 -1.66 30.48
C ASP A 156 -24.31 -0.50 29.60
N ASP A 157 -23.68 -0.26 28.45
CA ASP A 157 -23.97 0.83 27.51
C ASP A 157 -23.93 2.24 28.10
N THR A 158 -23.27 2.44 29.26
CA THR A 158 -23.19 3.76 29.92
C THR A 158 -21.95 4.58 29.52
N ARG A 159 -20.95 3.94 28.90
CA ARG A 159 -19.69 4.55 28.50
C ARG A 159 -19.30 4.12 27.09
N ILE A 160 -18.45 4.92 26.46
CA ILE A 160 -17.77 4.59 25.20
C ILE A 160 -16.31 4.34 25.49
N TYR A 161 -15.77 3.21 25.02
CA TYR A 161 -14.35 2.91 24.98
C TYR A 161 -13.76 3.27 23.61
N TYR A 162 -12.54 3.79 23.57
CA TYR A 162 -11.91 4.23 22.32
C TYR A 162 -10.38 4.27 22.42
N HIS A 163 -9.71 4.15 21.28
CA HIS A 163 -8.26 4.31 21.16
C HIS A 163 -7.87 5.78 21.04
N SER A 164 -6.76 6.16 21.65
CA SER A 164 -6.23 7.53 21.57
C SER A 164 -4.71 7.54 21.69
N GLY A 165 -4.07 8.56 21.11
CA GLY A 165 -2.62 8.70 21.06
C GLY A 165 -2.00 8.14 19.77
N GLY A 166 -0.68 8.04 19.75
CA GLY A 166 0.07 7.65 18.55
C GLY A 166 1.55 7.39 18.86
N GLY A 167 2.25 6.75 17.93
CA GLY A 167 3.65 6.34 18.12
C GLY A 167 3.84 5.53 19.41
N LEU A 168 4.78 5.95 20.26
CA LEU A 168 5.11 5.29 21.52
C LEU A 168 4.21 5.67 22.71
N LYS A 169 3.15 6.46 22.49
CA LYS A 169 2.22 6.89 23.55
C LYS A 169 0.80 6.61 23.12
N LYS A 170 0.37 5.37 23.32
CA LYS A 170 -1.00 4.94 23.04
C LYS A 170 -1.77 4.71 24.31
N SER A 171 -3.07 4.89 24.22
CA SER A 171 -3.99 4.70 25.33
C SER A 171 -5.31 4.12 24.85
N TYR A 172 -5.91 3.32 25.72
CA TYR A 172 -7.30 2.90 25.62
C TYR A 172 -8.08 3.64 26.70
N LYS A 173 -9.07 4.43 26.30
CA LYS A 173 -9.78 5.36 27.16
C LYS A 173 -11.26 5.03 27.23
N SER A 174 -11.95 5.64 28.19
CA SER A 174 -13.40 5.65 28.26
C SER A 174 -13.95 7.03 28.59
N CYS A 175 -15.12 7.38 28.07
CA CYS A 175 -15.90 8.56 28.49
C CYS A 175 -17.37 8.18 28.63
N LYS A 176 -18.16 9.03 29.29
CA LYS A 176 -19.63 8.90 29.28
C LYS A 176 -20.20 9.23 27.89
N LEU A 177 -21.48 8.92 27.67
CA LEU A 177 -22.18 9.17 26.40
C LEU A 177 -22.30 10.65 26.00
N ASP A 178 -21.93 11.58 26.88
CA ASP A 178 -21.82 13.03 26.63
C ASP A 178 -20.37 13.51 26.48
N GLY A 179 -19.39 12.59 26.51
CA GLY A 179 -17.97 12.90 26.43
C GLY A 179 -17.32 13.24 27.76
N GLU A 180 -18.08 13.40 28.85
CA GLU A 180 -17.54 13.77 30.15
C GLU A 180 -16.90 12.57 30.88
N ASP A 181 -16.22 12.87 32.01
CA ASP A 181 -15.58 11.87 32.87
C ASP A 181 -14.64 10.93 32.09
N GLU A 182 -13.77 11.52 31.25
CA GLU A 182 -12.73 10.76 30.54
C GLU A 182 -11.81 10.04 31.53
N ARG A 183 -11.61 8.74 31.31
CA ARG A 183 -10.69 7.88 32.08
C ARG A 183 -9.76 7.17 31.14
N VAL A 184 -8.47 7.15 31.49
CA VAL A 184 -7.49 6.29 30.82
C VAL A 184 -7.55 4.92 31.49
N LEU A 185 -7.96 3.90 30.73
CA LEU A 185 -8.03 2.53 31.21
C LEU A 185 -6.66 1.87 31.07
N PHE A 186 -6.08 1.97 29.87
CA PHE A 186 -4.78 1.40 29.56
C PHE A 186 -3.87 2.40 28.85
N LYS A 187 -2.57 2.21 29.05
CA LYS A 187 -1.50 2.87 28.32
C LYS A 187 -0.56 1.82 27.77
N SER A 188 0.05 2.10 26.64
CA SER A 188 1.12 1.24 26.13
C SER A 188 2.11 2.00 25.27
N THR A 189 3.35 1.54 25.33
CA THR A 189 4.42 1.95 24.43
C THR A 189 4.26 1.29 23.05
N TYR A 190 3.93 0.01 23.01
CA TYR A 190 3.94 -0.78 21.77
C TYR A 190 2.58 -1.39 21.42
N ALA A 191 1.73 -1.66 22.41
CA ALA A 191 0.45 -2.31 22.16
C ALA A 191 -0.50 -1.42 21.34
N LYS A 192 -1.23 -2.06 20.43
CA LYS A 192 -2.18 -1.54 19.45
C LYS A 192 -3.45 -2.41 19.47
N GLN A 193 -4.53 -1.93 18.84
CA GLN A 193 -5.78 -2.67 18.65
C GLN A 193 -6.29 -3.39 19.92
N PHE A 194 -6.56 -2.62 20.96
CA PHE A 194 -7.17 -3.15 22.19
C PHE A 194 -8.64 -3.51 21.94
N THR A 195 -9.09 -4.65 22.45
CA THR A 195 -10.50 -5.05 22.48
C THR A 195 -10.84 -5.73 23.80
N VAL A 196 -11.95 -5.34 24.42
CA VAL A 196 -12.39 -5.82 25.72
C VAL A 196 -13.47 -6.88 25.53
N SER A 197 -13.44 -7.95 26.32
CA SER A 197 -14.46 -9.00 26.26
C SER A 197 -15.82 -8.47 26.71
N PRO A 198 -16.96 -8.96 26.16
CA PRO A 198 -18.29 -8.46 26.53
C PRO A 198 -18.62 -8.52 28.02
N ASN A 199 -18.05 -9.46 28.77
CA ASN A 199 -18.20 -9.53 30.23
C ASN A 199 -17.28 -8.58 31.03
N GLU A 200 -16.39 -7.85 30.34
CA GLU A 200 -15.32 -6.98 30.83
C GLU A 200 -14.34 -7.65 31.79
N GLN A 201 -14.11 -8.96 31.65
CA GLN A 201 -13.12 -9.67 32.47
C GLN A 201 -11.76 -9.83 31.77
N TRP A 202 -11.72 -9.65 30.46
CA TRP A 202 -10.54 -9.88 29.64
C TRP A 202 -10.31 -8.74 28.66
N ILE A 203 -9.05 -8.54 28.31
CA ILE A 203 -8.61 -7.67 27.23
C ILE A 203 -7.71 -8.45 26.28
N ALA A 204 -7.87 -8.21 24.99
CA ALA A 204 -6.93 -8.64 23.97
C ALA A 204 -6.33 -7.42 23.29
N TYR A 205 -5.08 -7.53 22.87
CA TYR A 205 -4.36 -6.46 22.18
C TYR A 205 -3.26 -7.05 21.31
N THR A 206 -2.79 -6.28 20.33
CA THR A 206 -1.56 -6.60 19.60
C THR A 206 -0.39 -5.85 20.21
N ASP A 207 0.75 -6.49 20.44
CA ASP A 207 1.99 -5.85 20.86
C ASP A 207 3.12 -6.34 19.93
N LEU A 208 3.75 -5.40 19.22
CA LEU A 208 4.73 -5.66 18.16
C LEU A 208 4.27 -6.78 17.21
N HIS A 209 3.03 -6.63 16.71
CA HIS A 209 2.32 -7.51 15.77
C HIS A 209 1.74 -8.80 16.37
N GLN A 210 2.21 -9.22 17.54
CA GLN A 210 1.76 -10.44 18.22
C GLN A 210 0.49 -10.18 19.04
N VAL A 211 -0.40 -11.16 19.12
CA VAL A 211 -1.67 -11.10 19.86
C VAL A 211 -1.46 -11.60 21.28
N TYR A 212 -1.98 -10.83 22.24
CA TYR A 212 -1.97 -11.16 23.66
C TYR A 212 -3.38 -11.10 24.23
N VAL A 213 -3.62 -11.95 25.24
CA VAL A 213 -4.79 -11.92 26.10
C VAL A 213 -4.33 -11.67 27.53
N ALA A 214 -5.06 -10.82 28.24
CA ALA A 214 -4.82 -10.54 29.65
C ALA A 214 -6.11 -10.32 30.42
N ALA A 215 -6.04 -10.40 31.75
CA ALA A 215 -7.16 -9.99 32.61
C ALA A 215 -7.44 -8.48 32.45
N PHE A 216 -8.71 -8.08 32.52
CA PHE A 216 -9.12 -6.68 32.56
C PHE A 216 -9.51 -6.28 33.99
N PRO A 217 -8.58 -5.72 34.80
CA PRO A 217 -8.90 -5.29 36.15
C PRO A 217 -9.64 -3.94 36.17
N HIS A 218 -10.76 -3.89 36.87
CA HIS A 218 -11.54 -2.66 37.07
C HIS A 218 -10.93 -1.78 38.17
N THR A 219 -9.82 -1.12 37.84
CA THR A 219 -9.18 -0.19 38.78
C THR A 219 -9.52 1.26 38.44
N GLY A 220 -9.50 2.14 39.44
CA GLY A 220 -9.66 3.59 39.23
C GLY A 220 -8.43 4.28 38.64
N LYS A 221 -7.37 3.53 38.29
CA LYS A 221 -6.11 4.05 37.76
C LYS A 221 -5.82 3.46 36.38
N ALA A 222 -5.09 4.21 35.56
CA ALA A 222 -4.58 3.69 34.30
C ALA A 222 -3.57 2.58 34.54
N ILE A 223 -3.60 1.56 33.69
CA ILE A 223 -2.69 0.41 33.73
C ILE A 223 -1.80 0.44 32.50
N ASP A 224 -0.49 0.31 32.70
CA ASP A 224 0.42 0.08 31.59
C ASP A 224 0.31 -1.38 31.14
N VAL A 225 0.24 -1.60 29.82
CA VAL A 225 0.10 -2.92 29.22
C VAL A 225 1.25 -3.14 28.25
N SER A 226 1.93 -4.26 28.41
CA SER A 226 2.99 -4.72 27.52
C SER A 226 3.11 -6.25 27.57
N SER A 227 3.81 -6.79 26.57
CA SER A 227 4.14 -8.22 26.48
C SER A 227 4.96 -8.78 27.65
N ASP A 228 5.63 -7.93 28.44
CA ASP A 228 6.43 -8.28 29.62
C ASP A 228 5.76 -7.90 30.96
N GLU A 229 4.48 -7.52 30.93
CA GLU A 229 3.72 -7.17 32.13
C GLU A 229 3.61 -8.36 33.10
N SER A 230 3.84 -8.09 34.38
CA SER A 230 3.95 -9.12 35.45
C SER A 230 2.96 -8.91 36.59
N VAL A 231 2.28 -7.77 36.65
CA VAL A 231 1.30 -7.44 37.69
C VAL A 231 -0.01 -8.23 37.52
N PHE A 232 -0.36 -8.62 36.29
CA PHE A 232 -1.50 -9.47 36.01
C PHE A 232 -1.19 -10.47 34.88
N PRO A 233 -1.88 -11.62 34.82
CA PRO A 233 -1.59 -12.66 33.83
C PRO A 233 -1.77 -12.15 32.39
N VAL A 234 -0.70 -12.27 31.60
CA VAL A 234 -0.66 -11.97 30.15
C VAL A 234 -0.20 -13.22 29.41
N ARG A 235 -0.84 -13.52 28.28
CA ARG A 235 -0.49 -14.68 27.45
C ARG A 235 -0.45 -14.33 25.98
N ARG A 236 0.65 -14.66 25.30
CA ARG A 236 0.74 -14.61 23.83
C ARG A 236 -0.07 -15.76 23.23
N VAL A 237 -0.94 -15.45 22.28
CA VAL A 237 -1.86 -16.41 21.65
C VAL A 237 -1.70 -16.51 20.13
N SER A 238 -0.83 -15.70 19.53
CA SER A 238 -0.43 -15.84 18.12
C SER A 238 0.99 -16.37 17.96
N LYS A 239 1.23 -17.03 16.83
CA LYS A 239 2.58 -17.48 16.42
C LYS A 239 3.34 -16.36 15.73
N ASP A 240 2.71 -15.73 14.74
CA ASP A 240 3.36 -14.77 13.84
C ASP A 240 2.82 -13.34 13.95
N ALA A 241 1.51 -13.17 13.84
CA ALA A 241 0.82 -11.90 14.08
C ALA A 241 -0.70 -12.11 14.17
N GLY A 242 -1.45 -11.05 14.42
CA GLY A 242 -2.90 -11.04 14.24
C GLY A 242 -3.49 -9.65 14.00
N TYR A 243 -4.61 -9.63 13.30
CA TYR A 243 -5.40 -8.47 12.90
C TYR A 243 -6.88 -8.72 13.23
N SER A 244 -7.71 -7.67 13.20
CA SER A 244 -9.18 -7.78 13.39
C SER A 244 -9.55 -8.57 14.66
N LEU A 245 -8.97 -8.20 15.81
CA LEU A 245 -9.21 -8.87 17.09
C LEU A 245 -10.66 -8.69 17.54
N GLN A 246 -11.31 -9.78 17.93
CA GLN A 246 -12.70 -9.77 18.35
C GLN A 246 -13.02 -10.89 19.34
N TRP A 247 -13.91 -10.60 20.28
CA TRP A 247 -14.38 -11.55 21.27
C TRP A 247 -15.71 -12.16 20.86
N SER A 248 -15.85 -13.47 21.07
CA SER A 248 -17.15 -14.14 21.05
C SER A 248 -18.15 -13.48 22.02
N ALA A 249 -19.43 -13.49 21.67
CA ALA A 249 -20.48 -12.84 22.46
C ALA A 249 -20.57 -13.37 23.92
N ASN A 250 -20.18 -14.63 24.13
CA ASN A 250 -20.15 -15.26 25.45
C ASN A 250 -18.83 -15.03 26.22
N SER A 251 -17.88 -14.27 25.65
CA SER A 251 -16.56 -13.98 26.22
C SER A 251 -15.66 -15.20 26.46
N LYS A 252 -15.84 -16.33 25.76
CA LYS A 252 -15.05 -17.56 25.96
C LYS A 252 -13.97 -17.77 24.91
N GLU A 253 -14.10 -17.14 23.77
CA GLU A 253 -13.19 -17.27 22.64
C GLU A 253 -12.78 -15.90 22.12
N LEU A 254 -11.50 -15.79 21.75
CA LEU A 254 -10.93 -14.68 20.98
C LEU A 254 -10.71 -15.16 19.54
N HIS A 255 -11.05 -14.31 18.57
CA HIS A 255 -10.76 -14.55 17.16
C HIS A 255 -9.91 -13.42 16.59
N TYR A 256 -9.10 -13.75 15.59
CA TYR A 256 -8.28 -12.80 14.83
C TYR A 256 -7.99 -13.38 13.43
N THR A 257 -7.51 -12.53 12.51
CA THR A 257 -7.06 -12.95 11.18
C THR A 257 -5.58 -12.69 10.98
N LEU A 258 -4.97 -13.47 10.09
CA LEU A 258 -3.65 -13.16 9.51
C LEU A 258 -3.66 -13.59 8.05
N GLY A 259 -3.61 -12.61 7.14
CA GLY A 259 -3.83 -12.89 5.72
C GLY A 259 -5.21 -13.51 5.47
N ASP A 260 -5.23 -14.63 4.75
CA ASP A 260 -6.44 -15.41 4.42
C ASP A 260 -6.82 -16.46 5.48
N GLU A 261 -6.27 -16.39 6.68
CA GLU A 261 -6.52 -17.34 7.76
C GLU A 261 -7.27 -16.72 8.94
N TYR A 262 -8.25 -17.44 9.47
CA TYR A 262 -9.06 -17.11 10.63
C TYR A 262 -8.70 -18.02 11.81
N TYR A 263 -8.36 -17.42 12.94
CA TYR A 263 -7.91 -18.11 14.15
C TYR A 263 -8.95 -18.01 15.25
N THR A 264 -9.04 -19.03 16.11
CA THR A 264 -9.91 -19.05 17.29
C THR A 264 -9.13 -19.57 18.47
N ILE A 265 -9.16 -18.83 19.58
CA ILE A 265 -8.43 -19.12 20.81
C ILE A 265 -9.44 -19.25 21.94
N GLY A 266 -9.55 -20.45 22.54
CA GLY A 266 -10.41 -20.69 23.70
C GLY A 266 -9.77 -20.24 25.01
N LEU A 267 -10.46 -19.43 25.81
CA LEU A 267 -9.97 -18.95 27.11
C LEU A 267 -9.78 -20.07 28.14
N ASN A 268 -10.59 -21.14 28.05
CA ASN A 268 -10.51 -22.30 28.95
C ASN A 268 -9.20 -23.07 28.83
N ASP A 269 -8.36 -22.74 27.85
CA ASP A 269 -7.04 -23.34 27.67
C ASP A 269 -5.90 -22.38 28.08
N LEU A 270 -6.19 -21.09 28.30
CA LEU A 270 -5.15 -20.06 28.40
C LEU A 270 -4.58 -19.83 29.80
N PHE A 271 -5.35 -20.03 30.86
CA PHE A 271 -4.89 -19.70 32.21
C PHE A 271 -5.25 -20.80 33.19
N GLU A 272 -4.31 -21.20 34.04
CA GLU A 272 -4.49 -22.29 34.99
C GLU A 272 -5.68 -22.06 35.92
N PHE A 273 -5.88 -20.81 36.36
CA PHE A 273 -7.00 -20.43 37.21
C PHE A 273 -8.37 -20.43 36.49
N VAL A 274 -8.39 -20.48 35.15
CA VAL A 274 -9.61 -20.62 34.34
C VAL A 274 -9.79 -22.08 33.90
N ALA A 275 -8.71 -22.73 33.50
CA ALA A 275 -8.66 -24.05 32.89
C ALA A 275 -8.66 -25.21 33.90
N GLY A 276 -8.19 -24.96 35.13
CA GLY A 276 -7.86 -26.00 36.10
C GLY A 276 -6.74 -26.93 35.64
N LYS A 277 -5.86 -26.47 34.73
CA LYS A 277 -4.76 -27.23 34.12
C LYS A 277 -3.51 -26.34 34.00
N PRO A 278 -2.29 -26.90 34.05
CA PRO A 278 -1.06 -26.11 33.96
C PRO A 278 -1.00 -25.28 32.68
N ASP A 279 -0.58 -24.02 32.81
CA ASP A 279 -0.44 -23.09 31.68
C ASP A 279 0.41 -23.69 30.55
N SER A 280 1.44 -24.47 30.87
CA SER A 280 2.35 -25.09 29.89
C SER A 280 1.68 -25.98 28.84
N LEU A 281 0.41 -26.36 29.03
CA LEU A 281 -0.33 -27.23 28.09
C LEU A 281 -0.96 -26.50 26.91
N PHE A 282 -1.09 -25.17 26.95
CA PHE A 282 -1.61 -24.44 25.79
C PHE A 282 -0.52 -24.21 24.74
N GLU A 283 -0.81 -24.73 23.56
CA GLU A 283 -0.03 -24.52 22.35
C GLU A 283 -0.70 -23.46 21.47
N VAL A 284 0.11 -22.50 21.05
CA VAL A 284 -0.33 -21.47 20.10
C VAL A 284 -0.66 -22.14 18.77
N PRO A 285 -1.85 -21.92 18.18
CA PRO A 285 -2.20 -22.51 16.90
C PRO A 285 -1.20 -22.10 15.80
N GLU A 286 -0.67 -23.09 15.09
CA GLU A 286 0.25 -22.83 13.97
C GLU A 286 -0.45 -22.41 12.68
N LYS A 287 -1.75 -22.74 12.54
CA LYS A 287 -2.55 -22.46 11.35
C LYS A 287 -3.99 -22.13 11.71
N GLY A 288 -4.59 -21.25 10.92
CA GLY A 288 -6.00 -20.91 11.02
C GLY A 288 -6.87 -21.68 10.03
N ILE A 289 -8.18 -21.44 10.10
CA ILE A 289 -9.13 -21.86 9.06
C ILE A 289 -8.97 -20.92 7.87
N LYS A 290 -8.76 -21.49 6.68
CA LYS A 290 -8.71 -20.71 5.44
C LYS A 290 -10.05 -20.04 5.15
N VAL A 291 -10.03 -18.73 4.93
CA VAL A 291 -11.19 -17.97 4.45
C VAL A 291 -11.53 -18.43 3.04
N GLY A 292 -10.53 -18.55 2.16
CA GLY A 292 -10.66 -19.20 0.84
C GLY A 292 -11.44 -18.38 -0.19
N LEU A 293 -11.27 -17.06 -0.19
CA LEU A 293 -11.79 -16.20 -1.25
C LEU A 293 -10.78 -16.19 -2.41
N ALA A 294 -11.27 -16.36 -3.63
CA ALA A 294 -10.48 -16.26 -4.85
C ALA A 294 -11.17 -15.32 -5.84
N ALA A 295 -10.38 -14.61 -6.64
CA ALA A 295 -10.87 -13.68 -7.64
C ALA A 295 -10.26 -13.93 -9.02
N THR A 296 -10.95 -13.46 -10.05
CA THR A 296 -10.47 -13.52 -11.43
C THR A 296 -9.46 -12.41 -11.65
N MET A 297 -8.33 -12.75 -12.27
CA MET A 297 -7.34 -11.76 -12.71
C MET A 297 -7.92 -10.98 -13.91
N ASP A 298 -7.79 -9.65 -13.90
CA ASP A 298 -8.21 -8.82 -15.03
C ASP A 298 -7.40 -9.15 -16.28
N LYS A 299 -8.12 -9.49 -17.34
CA LYS A 299 -7.58 -9.74 -18.68
C LYS A 299 -8.46 -9.00 -19.67
N PRO A 300 -8.07 -7.79 -20.13
CA PRO A 300 -8.82 -7.05 -21.13
C PRO A 300 -9.00 -7.88 -22.41
N LYS A 301 -9.98 -7.47 -23.21
CA LYS A 301 -10.35 -8.13 -24.47
C LYS A 301 -10.02 -7.23 -25.66
N GLY A 302 -9.98 -7.83 -26.84
CA GLY A 302 -9.74 -7.12 -28.10
C GLY A 302 -8.27 -7.16 -28.55
N ARG A 303 -8.00 -6.49 -29.67
CA ARG A 303 -6.69 -6.48 -30.32
C ARG A 303 -6.33 -5.07 -30.75
N VAL A 304 -5.13 -4.61 -30.38
CA VAL A 304 -4.57 -3.31 -30.77
C VAL A 304 -3.25 -3.54 -31.50
N ALA A 305 -3.04 -2.88 -32.63
CA ALA A 305 -1.77 -2.86 -33.34
C ALA A 305 -1.20 -1.44 -33.36
N PHE A 306 0.03 -1.28 -32.87
CA PHE A 306 0.80 -0.05 -33.00
C PHE A 306 1.74 -0.21 -34.19
N THR A 307 1.58 0.59 -35.24
CA THR A 307 2.30 0.41 -36.52
C THR A 307 3.34 1.51 -36.75
N ASN A 308 4.38 1.20 -37.52
CA ASN A 308 5.39 2.16 -38.00
C ASN A 308 6.21 2.89 -36.91
N ALA A 309 6.28 2.34 -35.70
CA ALA A 309 7.02 2.92 -34.59
C ALA A 309 8.53 2.62 -34.69
N ARG A 310 9.36 3.45 -34.04
CA ARG A 310 10.65 2.97 -33.52
C ARG A 310 10.39 2.18 -32.24
N ILE A 311 10.87 0.95 -32.13
CA ILE A 311 10.64 0.11 -30.94
C ILE A 311 11.95 -0.17 -30.22
N ILE A 312 12.10 0.33 -28.99
CA ILE A 312 13.19 -0.01 -28.08
C ILE A 312 12.74 -1.23 -27.27
N THR A 313 13.27 -2.40 -27.60
CA THR A 313 12.75 -3.67 -27.03
C THR A 313 13.24 -3.96 -25.62
N MET A 314 14.40 -3.42 -25.24
CA MET A 314 15.20 -3.84 -24.08
C MET A 314 15.73 -5.29 -24.13
N GLU A 315 15.53 -6.02 -25.23
CA GLU A 315 16.17 -7.33 -25.48
C GLU A 315 17.57 -7.10 -26.08
N GLY A 316 18.60 -7.08 -25.23
CA GLY A 316 20.00 -6.94 -25.67
C GLY A 316 20.32 -5.60 -26.36
N GLY A 317 19.53 -4.55 -26.11
CA GLY A 317 19.68 -3.24 -26.74
C GLY A 317 19.10 -3.15 -28.17
N LYS A 318 18.36 -4.17 -28.63
CA LYS A 318 17.74 -4.19 -29.95
C LYS A 318 16.70 -3.05 -30.10
N VAL A 319 16.85 -2.29 -31.18
CA VAL A 319 15.90 -1.29 -31.66
C VAL A 319 15.36 -1.73 -33.01
N ILE A 320 14.03 -1.71 -33.19
CA ILE A 320 13.36 -2.01 -34.46
C ILE A 320 12.86 -0.69 -35.04
N GLU A 321 13.44 -0.27 -36.16
CA GLU A 321 12.95 0.89 -36.91
C GLU A 321 11.77 0.47 -37.79
N LYS A 322 10.73 1.31 -37.89
CA LYS A 322 9.47 1.03 -38.62
C LYS A 322 8.89 -0.35 -38.25
N GLY A 323 8.69 -0.55 -36.95
CA GLY A 323 8.15 -1.77 -36.37
C GLY A 323 6.66 -1.70 -36.06
N THR A 324 6.07 -2.89 -35.91
CA THR A 324 4.70 -3.09 -35.45
C THR A 324 4.69 -3.96 -34.20
N ILE A 325 3.85 -3.58 -33.22
CA ILE A 325 3.49 -4.41 -32.06
C ILE A 325 2.01 -4.74 -32.13
N LEU A 326 1.67 -6.03 -32.14
CA LEU A 326 0.30 -6.51 -32.00
C LEU A 326 0.07 -6.99 -30.57
N VAL A 327 -0.91 -6.40 -29.90
CA VAL A 327 -1.39 -6.77 -28.57
C VAL A 327 -2.74 -7.48 -28.71
N GLU A 328 -2.89 -8.61 -28.02
CA GLU A 328 -4.14 -9.36 -27.93
C GLU A 328 -4.48 -9.61 -26.45
N GLY A 329 -5.62 -9.06 -26.01
CA GLY A 329 -5.95 -8.98 -24.60
C GLY A 329 -4.87 -8.25 -23.81
N ASN A 330 -4.19 -8.96 -22.90
CA ASN A 330 -3.10 -8.42 -22.11
C ASN A 330 -1.69 -8.83 -22.56
N LEU A 331 -1.54 -9.51 -23.70
CA LEU A 331 -0.26 -10.05 -24.15
C LEU A 331 0.24 -9.39 -25.43
N ILE A 332 1.57 -9.23 -25.51
CA ILE A 332 2.25 -8.93 -26.76
C ILE A 332 2.20 -10.20 -27.61
N LYS A 333 1.33 -10.19 -28.63
CA LYS A 333 1.11 -11.34 -29.52
C LYS A 333 2.18 -11.45 -30.59
N LYS A 334 2.58 -10.32 -31.17
CA LYS A 334 3.61 -10.24 -32.22
C LYS A 334 4.38 -8.94 -32.11
N ILE A 335 5.68 -8.99 -32.39
CA ILE A 335 6.54 -7.81 -32.52
C ILE A 335 7.56 -8.03 -33.64
N GLY A 336 7.68 -7.07 -34.55
CA GLY A 336 8.58 -7.19 -35.71
C GLY A 336 8.65 -5.91 -36.52
N LYS A 337 9.33 -5.95 -37.68
CA LYS A 337 9.20 -4.89 -38.67
C LYS A 337 7.76 -4.85 -39.19
N THR A 338 7.26 -3.68 -39.59
CA THR A 338 5.88 -3.56 -40.10
C THR A 338 5.59 -4.56 -41.23
N GLU A 339 6.55 -4.75 -42.15
CA GLU A 339 6.42 -5.68 -43.29
C GLU A 339 6.31 -7.16 -42.88
N ASP A 340 6.78 -7.53 -41.69
CA ASP A 340 6.81 -8.90 -41.19
C ASP A 340 5.61 -9.25 -40.28
N VAL A 341 4.75 -8.25 -39.97
CA VAL A 341 3.63 -8.42 -39.03
C VAL A 341 2.30 -8.30 -39.77
N THR A 342 1.62 -9.43 -39.91
CA THR A 342 0.25 -9.46 -40.44
C THR A 342 -0.76 -9.02 -39.38
N ILE A 343 -1.53 -7.99 -39.69
CA ILE A 343 -2.61 -7.48 -38.84
C ILE A 343 -3.93 -8.09 -39.30
N ALA A 344 -4.61 -8.81 -38.41
CA ALA A 344 -5.90 -9.42 -38.72
C ALA A 344 -7.01 -8.35 -38.78
N ALA A 345 -8.02 -8.57 -39.64
CA ALA A 345 -9.19 -7.71 -39.73
C ALA A 345 -9.89 -7.56 -38.37
N GLY A 346 -10.40 -6.35 -38.09
CA GLY A 346 -11.02 -5.99 -36.81
C GLY A 346 -10.04 -5.70 -35.67
N THR A 347 -8.75 -5.57 -35.96
CA THR A 347 -7.75 -5.05 -35.01
C THR A 347 -7.81 -3.53 -34.98
N LYS A 348 -7.78 -2.91 -33.80
CA LYS A 348 -7.65 -1.46 -33.67
C LYS A 348 -6.23 -1.05 -34.04
N GLU A 349 -6.06 -0.31 -35.13
CA GLU A 349 -4.75 0.17 -35.55
C GLU A 349 -4.48 1.60 -35.05
N ILE A 350 -3.26 1.83 -34.58
CA ILE A 350 -2.74 3.12 -34.14
C ILE A 350 -1.42 3.37 -34.87
N ASP A 351 -1.44 4.30 -35.83
CA ASP A 351 -0.21 4.70 -36.53
C ASP A 351 0.71 5.48 -35.59
N CYS A 352 1.91 4.94 -35.42
CA CYS A 352 2.97 5.47 -34.57
C CYS A 352 4.15 5.96 -35.40
N SER A 353 3.93 6.32 -36.67
CA SER A 353 4.93 6.97 -37.51
C SER A 353 5.56 8.18 -36.80
N GLY A 354 6.90 8.19 -36.72
CA GLY A 354 7.68 9.22 -36.03
C GLY A 354 7.72 9.08 -34.50
N LYS A 355 6.97 8.14 -33.92
CA LYS A 355 6.92 7.89 -32.47
C LYS A 355 7.87 6.78 -32.05
N THR A 356 8.17 6.71 -30.75
CA THR A 356 8.97 5.65 -30.16
C THR A 356 8.16 4.84 -29.14
N ILE A 357 8.30 3.53 -29.17
CA ILE A 357 7.68 2.60 -28.21
C ILE A 357 8.76 1.92 -27.38
N MET A 358 8.55 1.77 -26.08
CA MET A 358 9.42 1.01 -25.16
C MET A 358 8.61 0.34 -24.05
N PRO A 359 9.18 -0.57 -23.23
CA PRO A 359 8.49 -1.12 -22.07
C PRO A 359 8.03 -0.01 -21.10
N GLY A 360 6.94 -0.28 -20.39
CA GLY A 360 6.51 0.54 -19.25
C GLY A 360 7.62 0.64 -18.19
N PHE A 361 7.69 1.78 -17.50
CA PHE A 361 8.66 1.97 -16.44
C PHE A 361 8.31 1.12 -15.22
N ILE A 362 9.35 0.65 -14.55
CA ILE A 362 9.28 -0.07 -13.28
C ILE A 362 9.99 0.77 -12.22
N ASP A 363 9.22 1.32 -11.29
CA ASP A 363 9.76 2.01 -10.12
C ASP A 363 10.09 0.97 -9.04
N ALA A 364 11.37 0.71 -8.80
CA ALA A 364 11.81 -0.33 -7.86
C ALA A 364 11.72 0.10 -6.39
N HIS A 365 11.53 1.41 -6.14
CA HIS A 365 11.41 1.98 -4.80
C HIS A 365 10.41 3.13 -4.85
N ALA A 366 9.14 2.79 -4.85
CA ALA A 366 8.05 3.76 -4.82
C ALA A 366 7.57 3.99 -3.38
N HIS A 367 6.96 5.16 -3.13
CA HIS A 367 6.00 5.35 -2.04
C HIS A 367 4.79 6.10 -2.57
N ALA A 368 3.71 5.38 -2.89
CA ALA A 368 2.55 5.95 -3.58
C ALA A 368 1.38 6.23 -2.62
N GLY A 369 1.66 6.65 -1.38
CA GLY A 369 0.60 6.97 -0.40
C GLY A 369 -0.04 5.75 0.25
N HIS A 370 0.74 4.69 0.51
CA HIS A 370 0.24 3.42 1.05
C HIS A 370 0.29 3.29 2.59
N PHE A 371 0.30 4.41 3.31
CA PHE A 371 0.44 4.44 4.77
C PHE A 371 -0.89 4.70 5.52
N TYR A 372 -2.01 4.72 4.81
CA TYR A 372 -3.34 4.90 5.40
C TYR A 372 -3.91 3.59 5.95
N ASP A 373 -4.94 3.70 6.77
CA ASP A 373 -5.73 2.60 7.30
C ASP A 373 -7.20 2.70 6.84
N GLY A 374 -7.87 1.55 6.70
CA GLY A 374 -9.30 1.47 6.39
C GLY A 374 -9.70 1.75 4.95
N ILE A 375 -10.49 2.79 4.69
CA ILE A 375 -11.12 2.99 3.38
C ILE A 375 -10.04 3.17 2.30
N VAL A 376 -10.13 2.38 1.23
CA VAL A 376 -9.35 2.63 0.01
C VAL A 376 -10.22 3.41 -0.98
N PRO A 377 -9.68 4.42 -1.68
CA PRO A 377 -10.44 5.18 -2.68
C PRO A 377 -10.77 4.33 -3.90
N GLU A 378 -11.82 4.70 -4.64
CA GLU A 378 -12.08 4.16 -5.98
C GLU A 378 -11.00 4.65 -6.97
N LYS A 379 -10.56 5.90 -6.80
CA LYS A 379 -9.44 6.51 -7.54
C LYS A 379 -8.31 6.90 -6.60
N HIS A 380 -7.28 6.07 -6.57
CA HIS A 380 -6.04 6.39 -5.87
C HIS A 380 -5.17 7.29 -6.75
N TRP A 381 -5.28 8.62 -6.61
CA TRP A 381 -4.63 9.56 -7.52
C TRP A 381 -3.12 9.38 -7.75
N PRO A 382 -2.30 8.90 -6.77
CA PRO A 382 -0.90 8.60 -7.05
C PRO A 382 -0.72 7.62 -8.21
N TYR A 383 -1.64 6.66 -8.37
CA TYR A 383 -1.59 5.70 -9.48
C TYR A 383 -1.84 6.36 -10.83
N TYR A 384 -2.77 7.32 -10.91
CA TYR A 384 -3.05 8.06 -12.14
C TYR A 384 -1.86 8.94 -12.53
N ALA A 385 -1.27 9.66 -11.58
CA ALA A 385 -0.07 10.46 -11.83
C ALA A 385 1.10 9.58 -12.33
N ASN A 386 1.31 8.42 -11.72
CA ASN A 386 2.35 7.47 -12.13
C ASN A 386 2.10 6.88 -13.53
N LEU A 387 0.87 6.47 -13.86
CA LEU A 387 0.53 5.98 -15.20
C LEU A 387 0.63 7.06 -16.28
N ALA A 388 0.19 8.29 -15.99
CA ALA A 388 0.32 9.44 -16.90
C ALA A 388 1.78 9.77 -17.24
N TYR A 389 2.71 9.35 -16.38
CA TYR A 389 4.15 9.47 -16.55
C TYR A 389 4.83 8.10 -16.83
N GLY A 390 4.07 7.08 -17.20
CA GLY A 390 4.59 5.83 -17.77
C GLY A 390 5.08 4.77 -16.80
N VAL A 391 4.87 4.93 -15.49
CA VAL A 391 5.16 3.87 -14.51
C VAL A 391 4.02 2.85 -14.55
N THR A 392 4.29 1.66 -15.08
CA THR A 392 3.28 0.58 -15.22
C THR A 392 3.43 -0.49 -14.15
N THR A 393 4.58 -0.55 -13.47
CA THR A 393 4.83 -1.44 -12.33
C THR A 393 5.59 -0.68 -11.25
N MET A 394 5.28 -0.96 -9.99
CA MET A 394 6.00 -0.41 -8.85
C MET A 394 6.26 -1.47 -7.78
N HIS A 395 7.37 -1.30 -7.07
CA HIS A 395 7.67 -2.01 -5.84
C HIS A 395 7.78 -0.98 -4.70
N ASP A 396 6.86 -1.03 -3.75
CA ASP A 396 6.86 -0.18 -2.57
C ASP A 396 7.50 -0.93 -1.38
N PRO A 397 8.73 -0.59 -0.98
CA PRO A 397 9.46 -1.37 0.00
C PRO A 397 9.12 -0.93 1.44
N SER A 398 8.12 -0.07 1.66
CA SER A 398 7.63 0.24 3.01
C SER A 398 6.20 0.77 2.96
N ALA A 399 5.24 0.00 3.48
CA ALA A 399 3.85 0.41 3.48
C ALA A 399 3.05 -0.17 4.67
N ASN A 400 1.79 0.26 4.80
CA ASN A 400 0.81 -0.48 5.60
C ASN A 400 0.38 -1.74 4.83
N SER A 401 0.51 -2.92 5.45
CA SER A 401 0.23 -4.20 4.77
C SER A 401 -1.22 -4.33 4.29
N GLU A 402 -2.22 -4.07 5.14
CA GLU A 402 -3.63 -4.20 4.74
C GLU A 402 -3.98 -3.23 3.61
N PHE A 403 -3.44 -2.01 3.64
CA PHE A 403 -3.77 -0.99 2.66
C PHE A 403 -3.11 -1.25 1.29
N VAL A 404 -1.79 -1.49 1.25
CA VAL A 404 -1.06 -1.66 -0.02
C VAL A 404 -1.49 -2.92 -0.76
N PHE A 405 -1.70 -4.03 -0.03
CA PHE A 405 -2.08 -5.28 -0.65
C PHE A 405 -3.56 -5.28 -1.06
N ALA A 406 -4.45 -4.58 -0.34
CA ALA A 406 -5.83 -4.40 -0.79
C ALA A 406 -5.89 -3.64 -2.13
N LEU A 407 -5.12 -2.55 -2.27
CA LEU A 407 -5.01 -1.84 -3.53
C LEU A 407 -4.39 -2.72 -4.64
N SER A 408 -3.37 -3.52 -4.31
CA SER A 408 -2.77 -4.48 -5.25
C SER A 408 -3.80 -5.50 -5.76
N GLU A 409 -4.61 -6.06 -4.87
CA GLU A 409 -5.65 -7.04 -5.22
C GLU A 409 -6.81 -6.42 -6.01
N LEU A 410 -7.24 -5.21 -5.66
CA LEU A 410 -8.21 -4.44 -6.44
C LEU A 410 -7.69 -4.14 -7.85
N GLN A 411 -6.41 -3.80 -7.97
CA GLN A 411 -5.77 -3.55 -9.26
C GLN A 411 -5.68 -4.85 -10.09
N LYS A 412 -5.29 -5.98 -9.48
CA LYS A 412 -5.28 -7.31 -10.11
C LYS A 412 -6.66 -7.72 -10.60
N ALA A 413 -7.73 -7.38 -9.87
CA ALA A 413 -9.12 -7.65 -10.24
C ALA A 413 -9.67 -6.68 -11.31
N GLY A 414 -8.92 -5.63 -11.68
CA GLY A 414 -9.36 -4.61 -12.64
C GLY A 414 -10.42 -3.66 -12.08
N THR A 415 -10.59 -3.62 -10.75
CA THR A 415 -11.57 -2.78 -10.07
C THR A 415 -11.10 -1.32 -9.95
N ILE A 416 -9.79 -1.11 -9.82
CA ILE A 416 -9.18 0.24 -9.78
C ILE A 416 -8.12 0.38 -10.87
N VAL A 417 -7.93 1.61 -11.35
CA VAL A 417 -6.88 1.94 -12.31
C VAL A 417 -5.56 2.20 -11.58
N GLY A 418 -4.50 1.55 -12.04
CA GLY A 418 -3.16 1.86 -11.56
C GLY A 418 -2.05 0.96 -12.08
N PRO A 419 -0.79 1.29 -11.75
CA PRO A 419 0.34 0.41 -12.00
C PRO A 419 0.18 -0.90 -11.24
N ARG A 420 0.85 -1.96 -11.69
CA ARG A 420 0.95 -3.18 -10.90
C ARG A 420 1.75 -2.93 -9.64
N VAL A 421 1.15 -3.20 -8.49
CA VAL A 421 1.75 -2.88 -7.19
C VAL A 421 2.27 -4.14 -6.51
N PHE A 422 3.56 -4.13 -6.23
CA PHE A 422 4.24 -5.07 -5.34
C PHE A 422 4.72 -4.33 -4.11
N SER A 423 4.83 -5.02 -2.98
CA SER A 423 5.30 -4.40 -1.74
C SER A 423 5.91 -5.42 -0.80
N THR A 424 6.71 -4.91 0.14
CA THR A 424 7.13 -5.66 1.32
C THR A 424 6.09 -5.62 2.45
N GLY A 425 5.06 -4.75 2.32
CA GLY A 425 4.19 -4.36 3.43
C GLY A 425 4.98 -3.65 4.54
N THR A 426 4.55 -3.85 5.78
CA THR A 426 5.21 -3.25 6.94
C THR A 426 6.60 -3.83 7.17
N ILE A 427 7.58 -2.93 7.20
CA ILE A 427 9.01 -3.22 7.29
C ILE A 427 9.42 -4.02 8.54
N LEU A 428 10.59 -4.65 8.48
CA LEU A 428 11.24 -5.32 9.60
C LEU A 428 12.15 -4.33 10.35
N TYR A 429 11.55 -3.36 11.02
CA TYR A 429 12.26 -2.27 11.69
C TYR A 429 13.04 -2.75 12.91
N GLY A 430 14.35 -2.54 12.94
CA GLY A 430 15.22 -3.04 14.01
C GLY A 430 15.54 -2.04 15.12
N ALA A 431 15.27 -0.75 14.91
CA ALA A 431 15.40 0.27 15.94
C ALA A 431 14.12 0.35 16.80
N ASP A 432 14.18 1.11 17.89
CA ASP A 432 13.02 1.22 18.77
C ASP A 432 11.87 1.99 18.11
N GLY A 433 10.65 1.48 18.30
CA GLY A 433 9.48 1.92 17.56
C GLY A 433 8.30 1.00 17.82
N ASP A 434 7.09 1.49 17.58
CA ASP A 434 5.83 0.78 17.87
C ASP A 434 5.40 -0.23 16.81
N PHE A 435 6.29 -0.55 15.88
CA PHE A 435 6.12 -1.62 14.89
C PHE A 435 7.44 -2.38 14.65
N LYS A 436 8.40 -2.27 15.58
CA LYS A 436 9.70 -2.95 15.47
C LYS A 436 9.56 -4.46 15.36
N ALA A 437 10.48 -5.08 14.63
CA ALA A 437 10.65 -6.51 14.52
C ALA A 437 11.80 -6.94 15.44
N VAL A 438 11.45 -7.60 16.55
CA VAL A 438 12.43 -8.14 17.50
C VAL A 438 12.96 -9.46 16.95
N ILE A 439 14.24 -9.49 16.58
CA ILE A 439 14.90 -10.68 16.02
C ILE A 439 16.04 -11.09 16.95
N ASN A 440 15.86 -12.16 17.71
CA ASN A 440 16.90 -12.74 18.57
C ASN A 440 17.26 -14.17 18.18
N SER A 441 16.44 -14.80 17.34
CA SER A 441 16.61 -16.14 16.81
C SER A 441 16.23 -16.23 15.33
N LEU A 442 16.58 -17.34 14.69
CA LEU A 442 16.13 -17.64 13.33
C LEU A 442 14.61 -17.78 13.25
N ASP A 443 13.96 -18.30 14.30
CA ASP A 443 12.51 -18.44 14.34
C ASP A 443 11.80 -17.07 14.42
N ASP A 444 12.37 -16.10 15.14
CA ASP A 444 11.85 -14.73 15.13
C ASP A 444 11.91 -14.12 13.73
N ALA A 445 13.02 -14.34 13.01
CA ALA A 445 13.16 -13.90 11.62
C ALA A 445 12.12 -14.58 10.72
N LYS A 446 11.94 -15.91 10.83
CA LYS A 446 10.91 -16.65 10.07
C LYS A 446 9.51 -16.13 10.36
N SER A 447 9.23 -15.85 11.63
CA SER A 447 7.94 -15.31 12.06
C SER A 447 7.65 -13.94 11.44
N ALA A 448 8.64 -13.04 11.48
CA ALA A 448 8.54 -11.72 10.86
C ALA A 448 8.35 -11.77 9.34
N LEU A 449 8.97 -12.73 8.65
CA LEU A 449 8.81 -12.94 7.21
C LEU A 449 7.44 -13.57 6.86
N ARG A 450 6.97 -14.54 7.65
CA ARG A 450 5.66 -15.16 7.44
C ARG A 450 4.52 -14.16 7.61
N ARG A 451 4.64 -13.22 8.55
CA ARG A 451 3.67 -12.13 8.74
C ARG A 451 3.44 -11.32 7.47
N THR A 452 4.47 -10.96 6.71
CA THR A 452 4.28 -10.19 5.48
C THR A 452 3.89 -11.09 4.32
N ALA A 453 4.46 -12.30 4.26
CA ALA A 453 4.10 -13.32 3.26
C ALA A 453 2.63 -13.73 3.33
N SER A 454 1.98 -13.68 4.50
CA SER A 454 0.55 -13.99 4.63
C SER A 454 -0.36 -13.03 3.85
N PHE A 455 0.11 -11.82 3.54
CA PHE A 455 -0.58 -10.85 2.68
C PHE A 455 -0.17 -10.96 1.19
N GLY A 456 0.67 -11.94 0.83
CA GLY A 456 1.16 -12.14 -0.52
C GLY A 456 2.48 -11.42 -0.85
N ALA A 457 3.19 -10.90 0.16
CA ALA A 457 4.52 -10.32 -0.04
C ALA A 457 5.53 -11.39 -0.49
N PHE A 458 6.35 -11.06 -1.49
CA PHE A 458 7.47 -11.90 -1.91
C PHE A 458 8.84 -11.32 -1.57
N SER A 459 8.84 -10.13 -1.00
CA SER A 459 10.02 -9.42 -0.52
C SER A 459 9.74 -8.91 0.89
N VAL A 460 10.80 -8.67 1.66
CA VAL A 460 10.74 -7.96 2.94
C VAL A 460 11.75 -6.83 2.98
N LYS A 461 11.43 -5.76 3.72
CA LYS A 461 12.40 -4.70 3.99
C LYS A 461 13.10 -4.90 5.32
N SER A 462 14.40 -5.21 5.27
CA SER A 462 15.29 -5.26 6.44
C SER A 462 15.72 -3.83 6.80
N TYR A 463 15.10 -3.22 7.82
CA TYR A 463 15.25 -1.79 8.07
C TYR A 463 15.98 -1.54 9.40
N ASN A 464 17.19 -0.98 9.35
CA ASN A 464 17.99 -0.62 10.53
C ASN A 464 18.13 -1.72 11.60
N GLN A 465 18.29 -2.99 11.19
CA GLN A 465 18.62 -4.08 12.12
C GLN A 465 20.02 -3.85 12.71
N PRO A 466 20.15 -3.60 14.03
CA PRO A 466 21.37 -3.04 14.60
C PRO A 466 22.53 -4.04 14.56
N ARG A 467 22.27 -5.32 14.85
CA ARG A 467 23.31 -6.35 14.86
C ARG A 467 23.38 -7.06 13.51
N ARG A 468 24.60 -7.29 13.02
CA ARG A 468 24.83 -8.04 11.77
C ARG A 468 24.26 -9.46 11.82
N ASN A 469 24.38 -10.15 12.95
CA ASN A 469 23.82 -11.50 13.08
C ASN A 469 22.29 -11.53 12.92
N GLN A 470 21.55 -10.47 13.29
CA GLN A 470 20.11 -10.37 13.04
C GLN A 470 19.81 -10.28 11.54
N ARG A 471 20.58 -9.47 10.80
CA ARG A 471 20.45 -9.40 9.33
C ARG A 471 20.73 -10.76 8.68
N GLN A 472 21.75 -11.48 9.16
CA GLN A 472 22.06 -12.82 8.66
C GLN A 472 20.94 -13.83 8.97
N MET A 473 20.28 -13.73 10.13
CA MET A 473 19.08 -14.53 10.43
C MET A 473 17.92 -14.20 9.47
N VAL A 474 17.71 -12.92 9.12
CA VAL A 474 16.73 -12.50 8.11
C VAL A 474 17.06 -13.11 6.76
N ILE A 475 18.32 -13.04 6.30
CA ILE A 475 18.75 -13.63 5.02
C ILE A 475 18.57 -15.15 5.02
N GLU A 476 18.90 -15.84 6.11
CA GLU A 476 18.72 -17.29 6.22
C GLU A 476 17.23 -17.68 6.14
N ALA A 477 16.39 -17.01 6.95
CA ALA A 477 14.94 -17.21 6.91
C ALA A 477 14.37 -16.92 5.52
N ALA A 478 14.85 -15.88 4.85
CA ALA A 478 14.42 -15.51 3.51
C ALA A 478 14.80 -16.57 2.48
N ARG A 479 15.98 -17.19 2.60
CA ARG A 479 16.40 -18.30 1.74
C ARG A 479 15.49 -19.52 1.91
N GLU A 480 15.18 -19.89 3.15
CA GLU A 480 14.27 -21.00 3.44
C GLU A 480 12.85 -20.75 2.91
N LEU A 481 12.36 -19.51 3.02
CA LEU A 481 11.02 -19.11 2.61
C LEU A 481 10.94 -18.66 1.13
N LYS A 482 12.07 -18.58 0.42
CA LYS A 482 12.19 -18.07 -0.96
C LYS A 482 11.65 -16.64 -1.12
N ILE A 483 12.00 -15.78 -0.18
CA ILE A 483 11.61 -14.36 -0.12
C ILE A 483 12.82 -13.48 -0.45
N ASN A 484 12.63 -12.43 -1.23
CA ASN A 484 13.67 -11.43 -1.49
C ASN A 484 13.88 -10.51 -0.27
N VAL A 485 15.10 -10.03 -0.07
CA VAL A 485 15.40 -9.10 1.04
C VAL A 485 15.98 -7.82 0.47
N VAL A 486 15.21 -6.74 0.58
CA VAL A 486 15.66 -5.39 0.28
C VAL A 486 15.96 -4.68 1.60
N PRO A 487 17.11 -4.03 1.81
CA PRO A 487 17.37 -3.31 3.05
C PRO A 487 16.98 -1.84 2.94
N GLU A 488 16.81 -1.14 4.07
CA GLU A 488 17.09 0.30 4.06
C GLU A 488 18.60 0.50 3.93
N GLY A 489 19.05 1.24 2.93
CA GLY A 489 20.44 1.69 2.89
C GLY A 489 20.76 2.47 4.17
N GLY A 490 21.60 1.93 5.05
CA GLY A 490 21.77 2.46 6.41
C GLY A 490 22.44 3.84 6.54
N SER A 491 22.53 4.64 5.47
CA SER A 491 23.24 5.94 5.44
C SER A 491 24.66 5.88 6.01
N PHE A 492 25.25 4.67 6.06
CA PHE A 492 26.55 4.41 6.66
C PHE A 492 27.29 3.37 5.83
N PHE A 493 28.46 3.75 5.30
CA PHE A 493 29.22 2.95 4.35
C PHE A 493 29.42 1.50 4.80
N PHE A 494 29.97 1.27 6.00
CA PHE A 494 30.25 -0.09 6.48
C PHE A 494 28.98 -0.91 6.72
N HIS A 495 27.86 -0.26 7.04
CA HIS A 495 26.57 -0.94 7.20
C HIS A 495 26.11 -1.52 5.85
N ASN A 496 26.16 -0.71 4.79
CA ASN A 496 25.81 -1.16 3.45
C ASN A 496 26.79 -2.21 2.89
N ILE A 497 28.09 -2.06 3.12
CA ILE A 497 29.09 -3.08 2.72
C ILE A 497 28.76 -4.42 3.37
N SER A 498 28.39 -4.43 4.66
CA SER A 498 27.98 -5.68 5.31
C SER A 498 26.69 -6.26 4.73
N MET A 499 25.73 -5.44 4.28
CA MET A 499 24.50 -5.91 3.62
C MET A 499 24.80 -6.60 2.28
N ILE A 500 25.73 -6.05 1.49
CA ILE A 500 26.22 -6.66 0.24
C ILE A 500 26.87 -8.01 0.55
N LEU A 501 27.73 -8.07 1.56
CA LEU A 501 28.39 -9.31 2.00
C LEU A 501 27.40 -10.35 2.56
N ASP A 502 26.34 -9.91 3.22
CA ASP A 502 25.30 -10.78 3.78
C ASP A 502 24.38 -11.34 2.67
N GLY A 503 24.41 -10.80 1.45
CA GLY A 503 23.66 -11.32 0.30
C GLY A 503 22.23 -10.77 0.17
N HIS A 504 22.02 -9.48 0.48
CA HIS A 504 20.74 -8.83 0.19
C HIS A 504 20.47 -8.80 -1.33
N THR A 505 19.19 -8.87 -1.71
CA THR A 505 18.75 -8.91 -3.12
C THR A 505 19.13 -7.60 -3.84
N THR A 506 18.84 -6.48 -3.18
CA THR A 506 19.19 -5.12 -3.62
C THR A 506 19.84 -4.36 -2.45
N ILE A 507 20.41 -3.18 -2.70
CA ILE A 507 20.60 -2.14 -1.70
C ILE A 507 19.75 -0.95 -2.12
N GLU A 508 18.81 -0.57 -1.27
CA GLU A 508 18.03 0.67 -1.44
C GLU A 508 18.83 1.88 -0.98
N HIS A 509 18.65 3.01 -1.64
CA HIS A 509 19.45 4.23 -1.55
C HIS A 509 20.92 4.06 -1.99
N ASN A 510 21.61 5.18 -2.18
CA ASN A 510 23.02 5.17 -2.54
C ASN A 510 23.91 4.83 -1.34
N LEU A 511 25.13 4.36 -1.64
CA LEU A 511 26.19 4.45 -0.63
C LEU A 511 26.45 5.93 -0.34
N PRO A 512 26.52 6.34 0.95
CA PRO A 512 26.70 7.74 1.35
C PRO A 512 28.15 8.21 1.15
N ILE A 513 28.88 7.60 0.22
CA ILE A 513 30.22 8.00 -0.18
C ILE A 513 30.30 8.00 -1.71
N ALA A 514 30.93 9.02 -2.27
CA ALA A 514 31.29 9.09 -3.66
C ALA A 514 32.63 9.87 -3.79
N PRO A 515 33.50 9.53 -4.76
CA PRO A 515 33.33 8.49 -5.77
C PRO A 515 33.57 7.06 -5.23
N LEU A 516 32.99 6.06 -5.89
CA LEU A 516 33.34 4.66 -5.64
C LEU A 516 34.62 4.26 -6.39
N TYR A 517 35.47 3.49 -5.69
CA TYR A 517 36.76 2.97 -6.17
C TYR A 517 36.69 1.47 -6.51
N SER A 518 37.77 0.93 -7.08
CA SER A 518 37.81 -0.41 -7.66
C SER A 518 37.56 -1.54 -6.66
N ASP A 519 37.94 -1.36 -5.40
CA ASP A 519 37.67 -2.30 -4.31
C ASP A 519 36.16 -2.48 -4.08
N VAL A 520 35.41 -1.38 -3.92
CA VAL A 520 33.96 -1.40 -3.72
C VAL A 520 33.24 -1.90 -4.98
N VAL A 521 33.65 -1.44 -6.16
CA VAL A 521 33.04 -1.86 -7.43
C VAL A 521 33.23 -3.36 -7.66
N ASN A 522 34.44 -3.89 -7.41
CA ASN A 522 34.71 -5.31 -7.58
C ASN A 522 34.00 -6.17 -6.52
N LEU A 523 33.91 -5.69 -5.27
CA LEU A 523 33.11 -6.38 -4.25
C LEU A 523 31.66 -6.53 -4.71
N TRP A 524 31.05 -5.42 -5.12
CA TRP A 524 29.63 -5.39 -5.48
C TRP A 524 29.34 -6.24 -6.72
N LYS A 525 30.18 -6.12 -7.74
CA LYS A 525 30.11 -6.95 -8.95
C LYS A 525 30.06 -8.45 -8.64
N ASN A 526 30.89 -8.91 -7.70
CA ASN A 526 30.97 -10.33 -7.37
C ASN A 526 29.86 -10.80 -6.41
N ALA A 527 29.19 -9.88 -5.71
CA ALA A 527 28.12 -10.22 -4.76
C ALA A 527 26.78 -10.55 -5.44
N GLY A 528 26.53 -10.02 -6.64
CA GLY A 528 25.25 -10.19 -7.36
C GLY A 528 24.08 -9.36 -6.81
N THR A 529 24.31 -8.54 -5.77
CA THR A 529 23.33 -7.59 -5.22
C THR A 529 23.11 -6.41 -6.18
N ALA A 530 21.86 -6.09 -6.51
CA ALA A 530 21.53 -4.89 -7.30
C ALA A 530 21.57 -3.60 -6.44
N ASN A 531 21.49 -2.43 -7.05
CA ASN A 531 21.38 -1.16 -6.34
C ASN A 531 20.22 -0.32 -6.86
N THR A 532 19.40 0.20 -5.94
CA THR A 532 18.30 1.13 -6.22
C THR A 532 18.60 2.44 -5.47
N PRO A 533 19.30 3.41 -6.09
CA PRO A 533 20.03 4.44 -5.36
C PRO A 533 19.20 5.65 -4.94
N THR A 534 18.00 5.84 -5.50
CA THR A 534 17.09 6.95 -5.17
C THR A 534 17.80 8.30 -5.11
N LEU A 535 18.42 8.75 -6.20
CA LEU A 535 19.20 10.00 -6.27
C LEU A 535 18.38 11.24 -5.86
N VAL A 536 17.04 11.19 -5.98
CA VAL A 536 16.11 12.22 -5.49
C VAL A 536 16.32 12.51 -4.02
N VAL A 537 16.68 11.49 -3.23
CA VAL A 537 17.03 11.58 -1.80
C VAL A 537 18.44 11.07 -1.51
N ALA A 538 19.39 11.44 -2.35
CA ALA A 538 20.78 11.02 -2.16
C ALA A 538 21.28 11.23 -0.71
N TYR A 539 21.78 10.18 -0.09
CA TYR A 539 22.37 10.22 1.25
C TYR A 539 23.80 10.74 1.23
N GLY A 540 24.15 11.46 2.29
CA GLY A 540 25.48 12.06 2.49
C GLY A 540 25.71 13.34 1.67
N SER A 541 24.72 13.81 0.92
CA SER A 541 24.80 15.01 0.07
C SER A 541 23.45 15.64 -0.20
N LEU A 542 23.40 16.70 -1.01
CA LEU A 542 22.13 17.26 -1.49
C LEU A 542 21.46 16.31 -2.48
N GLY A 543 20.17 16.02 -2.24
CA GLY A 543 19.34 15.17 -3.10
C GLY A 543 18.93 15.88 -4.39
N GLY A 544 18.72 15.08 -5.43
CA GLY A 544 18.35 15.58 -6.76
C GLY A 544 16.95 16.21 -6.83
N GLU A 545 16.06 15.93 -5.88
CA GLU A 545 14.74 16.58 -5.78
C GLU A 545 14.89 18.12 -5.79
N TYR A 546 15.79 18.65 -4.98
CA TYR A 546 16.02 20.10 -4.88
C TYR A 546 16.58 20.70 -6.17
N TYR A 547 17.43 19.96 -6.88
CA TYR A 547 17.96 20.40 -8.18
C TYR A 547 16.81 20.66 -9.16
N TRP A 548 15.84 19.74 -9.25
CA TRP A 548 14.75 19.88 -10.20
C TRP A 548 13.77 20.98 -9.82
N TYR A 549 13.49 21.17 -8.53
CA TYR A 549 12.71 22.33 -8.10
C TYR A 549 13.44 23.65 -8.38
N GLN A 550 14.74 23.74 -8.15
CA GLN A 550 15.57 24.92 -8.46
C GLN A 550 15.57 25.26 -9.96
N HIS A 551 15.65 24.25 -10.83
CA HIS A 551 15.92 24.45 -12.26
C HIS A 551 14.70 24.32 -13.19
N THR A 552 13.53 23.98 -12.65
CA THR A 552 12.33 23.80 -13.46
C THR A 552 11.10 24.41 -12.81
N ASN A 553 10.14 24.82 -13.62
CA ASN A 553 8.86 25.34 -13.15
C ASN A 553 7.86 24.18 -13.00
N VAL A 554 8.10 23.30 -12.03
CA VAL A 554 7.24 22.10 -11.82
C VAL A 554 5.79 22.49 -11.58
N TRP A 555 5.53 23.62 -10.92
CA TRP A 555 4.19 24.16 -10.65
C TRP A 555 3.45 24.66 -11.90
N GLU A 556 4.06 24.64 -13.09
CA GLU A 556 3.46 25.02 -14.37
C GLU A 556 3.16 23.80 -15.25
N LYS A 557 3.48 22.59 -14.80
CA LYS A 557 3.24 21.36 -15.56
C LYS A 557 1.77 20.95 -15.50
N GLU A 558 0.99 21.36 -16.49
CA GLU A 558 -0.47 21.11 -16.56
C GLU A 558 -0.84 19.63 -16.40
N ARG A 559 -0.16 18.72 -17.10
CA ARG A 559 -0.39 17.27 -16.97
C ARG A 559 -0.17 16.76 -15.54
N LEU A 560 0.88 17.24 -14.85
CA LEU A 560 1.14 16.87 -13.46
C LEU A 560 0.01 17.38 -12.53
N LEU A 561 -0.38 18.65 -12.71
CA LEU A 561 -1.41 19.29 -11.88
C LEU A 561 -2.82 18.72 -12.10
N ARG A 562 -3.07 18.10 -13.25
CA ARG A 562 -4.33 17.38 -13.52
C ARG A 562 -4.51 16.18 -12.59
N PHE A 563 -3.43 15.48 -12.27
CA PHE A 563 -3.47 14.22 -11.50
C PHE A 563 -2.87 14.33 -10.10
N THR A 564 -2.42 15.51 -9.69
CA THR A 564 -1.81 15.75 -8.38
C THR A 564 -2.45 16.95 -7.70
N PRO A 565 -2.93 16.84 -6.45
CA PRO A 565 -3.48 17.99 -5.72
C PRO A 565 -2.46 19.14 -5.64
N ARG A 566 -2.88 20.37 -5.97
CA ARG A 566 -2.00 21.55 -5.94
C ARG A 566 -1.18 21.71 -4.65
N PRO A 567 -1.72 21.51 -3.43
CA PRO A 567 -0.93 21.62 -2.21
C PRO A 567 0.29 20.68 -2.14
N VAL A 568 0.26 19.54 -2.86
CA VAL A 568 1.40 18.62 -2.94
C VAL A 568 2.53 19.23 -3.79
N VAL A 569 2.21 19.92 -4.88
CA VAL A 569 3.19 20.49 -5.82
C VAL A 569 3.67 21.87 -5.35
N ASP A 570 2.73 22.77 -5.06
CA ASP A 570 3.03 24.19 -4.83
C ASP A 570 3.93 24.40 -3.60
N THR A 571 3.70 23.64 -2.52
CA THR A 571 4.48 23.76 -1.27
C THR A 571 5.96 23.45 -1.43
N ARG A 572 6.32 22.60 -2.40
CA ARG A 572 7.71 22.18 -2.66
C ARG A 572 8.34 22.95 -3.83
N ALA A 573 7.57 23.14 -4.90
CA ALA A 573 8.09 23.64 -6.16
C ALA A 573 8.20 25.17 -6.21
N ARG A 574 7.26 25.90 -5.57
CA ARG A 574 7.27 27.37 -5.57
C ARG A 574 8.16 27.94 -4.47
N HIS A 575 8.14 27.32 -3.29
CA HIS A 575 8.98 27.68 -2.15
C HIS A 575 10.20 26.75 -2.09
N ARG A 576 11.04 26.88 -3.12
CA ARG A 576 12.17 25.96 -3.35
C ARG A 576 13.42 26.34 -2.58
N THR A 577 14.12 25.32 -2.07
CA THR A 577 15.49 25.46 -1.59
C THR A 577 16.40 25.84 -2.75
N MET A 578 17.26 26.84 -2.54
CA MET A 578 18.29 27.25 -3.50
C MET A 578 19.66 26.88 -2.94
N ALA A 579 20.49 26.23 -3.74
CA ALA A 579 21.85 25.83 -3.38
C ALA A 579 22.84 26.17 -4.52
N PRO A 580 24.13 26.39 -4.20
CA PRO A 580 25.18 26.51 -5.19
C PRO A 580 25.29 25.27 -6.08
N GLU A 581 25.63 25.45 -7.36
CA GLU A 581 25.77 24.34 -8.31
C GLU A 581 26.83 23.32 -7.90
N GLU A 582 27.86 23.73 -7.14
CA GLU A 582 28.86 22.79 -6.62
C GLU A 582 28.25 21.74 -5.67
N GLU A 583 27.20 22.08 -4.92
CA GLU A 583 26.54 21.13 -4.01
C GLU A 583 25.83 20.01 -4.78
N TYR A 584 25.22 20.32 -5.93
CA TYR A 584 24.62 19.32 -6.81
C TYR A 584 25.68 18.50 -7.55
N LYS A 585 26.77 19.13 -7.99
CA LYS A 585 27.90 18.43 -8.61
C LYS A 585 28.54 17.43 -7.65
N ASN A 586 28.75 17.81 -6.40
CA ASN A 586 29.31 16.96 -5.36
C ASN A 586 28.28 16.01 -4.73
N GLY A 587 26.99 16.26 -4.96
CA GLY A 587 25.89 15.43 -4.49
C GLY A 587 25.42 14.39 -5.50
N HIS A 588 24.14 14.45 -5.87
CA HIS A 588 23.51 13.41 -6.68
C HIS A 588 24.22 13.14 -8.02
N ILE A 589 24.87 14.14 -8.62
CA ILE A 589 25.63 13.97 -9.88
C ILE A 589 26.88 13.10 -9.66
N LEU A 590 27.68 13.36 -8.62
CA LEU A 590 28.87 12.56 -8.31
C LEU A 590 28.50 11.14 -7.85
N VAL A 591 27.40 11.00 -7.10
CA VAL A 591 26.82 9.69 -6.78
C VAL A 591 26.46 8.96 -8.09
N SER A 592 25.77 9.63 -9.01
CA SER A 592 25.38 9.06 -10.31
C SER A 592 26.57 8.62 -11.16
N GLN A 593 27.68 9.37 -11.15
CA GLN A 593 28.93 8.94 -11.79
C GLN A 593 29.48 7.63 -11.21
N SER A 594 29.29 7.39 -9.91
CA SER A 594 29.66 6.12 -9.29
C SER A 594 28.71 4.98 -9.66
N LEU A 595 27.41 5.27 -9.79
CA LEU A 595 26.43 4.30 -10.31
C LEU A 595 26.76 3.87 -11.74
N LYS A 596 27.25 4.79 -12.57
CA LYS A 596 27.75 4.45 -13.89
C LYS A 596 28.89 3.43 -13.83
N LYS A 597 29.87 3.61 -12.93
CA LYS A 597 30.96 2.63 -12.76
C LYS A 597 30.43 1.24 -12.38
N LEU A 598 29.43 1.18 -11.49
CA LEU A 598 28.77 -0.07 -11.11
C LEU A 598 28.06 -0.72 -12.31
N SER A 599 27.28 0.07 -13.06
CA SER A 599 26.57 -0.37 -14.26
C SER A 599 27.53 -0.89 -15.34
N ASP A 600 28.62 -0.16 -15.62
CA ASP A 600 29.66 -0.57 -16.57
C ASP A 600 30.39 -1.86 -16.13
N ALA A 601 30.46 -2.12 -14.81
CA ALA A 601 31.00 -3.35 -14.24
C ALA A 601 30.03 -4.54 -14.26
N GLY A 602 28.76 -4.32 -14.65
CA GLY A 602 27.71 -5.34 -14.74
C GLY A 602 26.79 -5.44 -13.53
N VAL A 603 26.89 -4.52 -12.56
CA VAL A 603 25.94 -4.44 -11.43
C VAL A 603 24.62 -3.87 -11.95
N LEU A 604 23.50 -4.51 -11.59
CA LEU A 604 22.18 -3.98 -11.92
C LEU A 604 21.91 -2.73 -11.08
N VAL A 605 21.79 -1.58 -11.76
CA VAL A 605 21.34 -0.32 -11.17
C VAL A 605 19.88 -0.10 -11.58
N ASN A 606 19.02 0.15 -10.61
CA ASN A 606 17.58 0.34 -10.78
C ASN A 606 17.20 1.81 -10.59
N MET A 607 16.14 2.24 -11.25
CA MET A 607 15.45 3.48 -10.94
C MET A 607 14.52 3.26 -9.74
N GLY A 608 14.55 4.19 -8.79
CA GLY A 608 13.65 4.21 -7.64
C GLY A 608 13.29 5.65 -7.29
N ALA A 609 12.04 6.06 -7.43
CA ALA A 609 11.65 7.47 -7.35
C ALA A 609 11.30 7.94 -5.93
N HIS A 610 11.24 7.02 -4.96
CA HIS A 610 11.01 7.22 -3.53
C HIS A 610 9.67 7.90 -3.13
N GLY A 611 8.92 8.48 -4.06
CA GLY A 611 7.54 8.94 -3.84
C GLY A 611 7.36 10.41 -3.42
N GLN A 612 8.43 11.22 -3.45
CA GLN A 612 8.39 12.67 -3.20
C GLN A 612 7.42 13.38 -4.13
N LEU A 613 7.45 12.99 -5.42
CA LEU A 613 6.55 13.49 -6.45
C LEU A 613 6.16 12.35 -7.39
N GLN A 614 4.88 11.99 -7.39
CA GLN A 614 4.33 10.89 -8.17
C GLN A 614 4.45 11.19 -9.68
N GLY A 615 4.78 10.17 -10.46
CA GLY A 615 5.02 10.30 -11.90
C GLY A 615 6.35 10.98 -12.24
N LEU A 616 6.42 12.30 -12.11
CA LEU A 616 7.58 13.08 -12.56
C LEU A 616 8.90 12.69 -11.85
N GLY A 617 8.84 12.25 -10.59
CA GLY A 617 10.02 11.77 -9.86
C GLY A 617 10.75 10.60 -10.55
N ALA A 618 10.02 9.72 -11.24
CA ALA A 618 10.64 8.62 -11.99
C ALA A 618 11.47 9.13 -13.18
N HIS A 619 11.01 10.19 -13.84
CA HIS A 619 11.76 10.83 -14.92
C HIS A 619 13.00 11.53 -14.40
N TRP A 620 12.89 12.25 -13.28
CA TRP A 620 14.03 12.87 -12.62
C TRP A 620 15.14 11.85 -12.36
N GLU A 621 14.79 10.67 -11.87
CA GLU A 621 15.78 9.62 -11.69
C GLU A 621 16.46 9.19 -12.98
N ILE A 622 15.68 8.90 -14.02
CA ILE A 622 16.22 8.52 -15.33
C ILE A 622 17.17 9.61 -15.86
N TRP A 623 16.82 10.89 -15.70
CA TRP A 623 17.63 12.02 -16.14
C TRP A 623 18.91 12.15 -15.32
N MET A 624 18.84 11.96 -14.00
CA MET A 624 19.99 12.01 -13.13
C MET A 624 20.97 10.86 -13.38
N MET A 625 20.50 9.67 -13.78
CA MET A 625 21.38 8.60 -14.26
C MET A 625 22.20 9.06 -15.47
N ALA A 626 21.58 9.80 -16.40
CA ALA A 626 22.28 10.39 -17.54
C ALA A 626 23.22 11.54 -17.15
N GLN A 627 22.87 12.37 -16.14
CA GLN A 627 23.77 13.40 -15.59
C GLN A 627 25.08 12.79 -15.06
N GLY A 628 25.04 11.56 -14.54
CA GLY A 628 26.22 10.79 -14.14
C GLY A 628 27.03 10.19 -15.29
N GLY A 629 26.60 10.41 -16.54
CA GLY A 629 27.28 9.95 -17.75
C GLY A 629 26.77 8.63 -18.32
N MET A 630 25.67 8.06 -17.79
CA MET A 630 25.04 6.91 -18.45
C MET A 630 24.52 7.32 -19.84
N THR A 631 24.72 6.48 -20.84
CA THR A 631 24.05 6.70 -22.14
C THR A 631 22.53 6.63 -21.96
N PRO A 632 21.72 7.23 -22.86
CA PRO A 632 20.27 7.11 -22.79
C PRO A 632 19.79 5.66 -22.69
N MET A 633 20.39 4.73 -23.46
CA MET A 633 20.07 3.30 -23.37
C MET A 633 20.38 2.72 -21.97
N GLN A 634 21.51 3.09 -21.36
CA GLN A 634 21.84 2.64 -20.00
C GLN A 634 20.84 3.18 -18.98
N ALA A 635 20.50 4.46 -19.06
CA ALA A 635 19.51 5.08 -18.17
C ALA A 635 18.11 4.45 -18.33
N LEU A 636 17.67 4.15 -19.55
CA LEU A 636 16.37 3.51 -19.77
C LEU A 636 16.32 2.06 -19.23
N LYS A 637 17.46 1.34 -19.23
CA LYS A 637 17.53 0.00 -18.61
C LYS A 637 17.27 0.04 -17.11
N THR A 638 17.73 1.09 -16.41
CA THR A 638 17.50 1.22 -14.97
C THR A 638 16.02 1.34 -14.62
N ALA A 639 15.20 1.87 -15.52
CA ALA A 639 13.76 2.01 -15.34
C ALA A 639 12.94 0.88 -16.00
N THR A 640 13.56 -0.16 -16.58
CA THR A 640 12.84 -1.23 -17.30
C THR A 640 13.35 -2.62 -16.95
N ILE A 641 14.35 -3.13 -17.67
CA ILE A 641 14.77 -4.52 -17.54
C ILE A 641 15.57 -4.79 -16.27
N ASN A 642 16.37 -3.85 -15.76
CA ASN A 642 17.16 -4.04 -14.55
C ASN A 642 16.29 -4.32 -13.30
N PRO A 643 15.26 -3.49 -13.00
CA PRO A 643 14.38 -3.76 -11.88
C PRO A 643 13.51 -5.00 -12.11
N ALA A 644 13.13 -5.31 -13.35
CA ALA A 644 12.44 -6.56 -13.65
C ALA A 644 13.30 -7.79 -13.27
N VAL A 645 14.58 -7.80 -13.63
CA VAL A 645 15.49 -8.92 -13.31
C VAL A 645 15.77 -8.98 -11.80
N SER A 646 16.13 -7.86 -11.18
CA SER A 646 16.49 -7.85 -9.75
C SER A 646 15.33 -8.23 -8.82
N LEU A 647 14.08 -7.99 -9.24
CA LEU A 647 12.87 -8.40 -8.49
C LEU A 647 12.29 -9.76 -8.94
N GLY A 648 12.84 -10.40 -9.98
CA GLY A 648 12.35 -11.68 -10.51
C GLY A 648 11.00 -11.60 -11.23
N LEU A 649 10.81 -10.51 -11.98
CA LEU A 649 9.61 -10.16 -12.77
C LEU A 649 9.88 -10.16 -14.29
N ASP A 650 11.13 -10.38 -14.70
CA ASP A 650 11.61 -10.30 -16.09
C ASP A 650 11.04 -11.39 -17.01
N GLU A 651 10.39 -12.42 -16.47
CA GLU A 651 9.59 -13.34 -17.28
C GLU A 651 8.41 -12.63 -17.96
N TYR A 652 7.81 -11.63 -17.31
CA TYR A 652 6.54 -11.04 -17.74
C TYR A 652 6.62 -9.58 -18.17
N VAL A 653 7.51 -8.78 -17.58
CA VAL A 653 7.63 -7.32 -17.82
C VAL A 653 9.09 -6.89 -18.04
N GLY A 654 9.33 -5.58 -18.21
CA GLY A 654 10.67 -4.98 -18.33
C GLY A 654 11.30 -5.05 -19.73
N SER A 655 10.73 -5.81 -20.66
CA SER A 655 11.11 -5.82 -22.08
C SER A 655 9.90 -6.10 -22.99
N LEU A 656 10.01 -5.72 -24.27
CA LEU A 656 8.98 -5.98 -25.28
C LEU A 656 9.34 -7.24 -26.06
N LYS A 657 8.61 -8.32 -25.77
CA LYS A 657 8.81 -9.65 -26.37
C LYS A 657 7.49 -10.38 -26.52
N GLU A 658 7.35 -11.20 -27.55
CA GLU A 658 6.18 -12.06 -27.73
C GLU A 658 5.94 -12.93 -26.48
N GLY A 659 4.69 -12.99 -26.03
CA GLY A 659 4.27 -13.74 -24.85
C GLY A 659 4.37 -12.98 -23.51
N LYS A 660 5.06 -11.83 -23.47
CA LYS A 660 5.07 -10.95 -22.29
C LYS A 660 3.78 -10.15 -22.15
N LEU A 661 3.56 -9.62 -20.95
CA LEU A 661 2.47 -8.69 -20.69
C LEU A 661 2.65 -7.41 -21.51
N ALA A 662 1.54 -6.88 -22.00
CA ALA A 662 1.50 -5.63 -22.75
C ALA A 662 1.55 -4.43 -21.80
N ASP A 663 2.76 -4.19 -21.29
CA ASP A 663 3.12 -3.02 -20.48
C ASP A 663 4.10 -2.17 -21.30
N LEU A 664 3.61 -1.12 -21.97
CA LEU A 664 4.39 -0.33 -22.94
C LEU A 664 4.04 1.15 -22.92
N LEU A 665 4.97 1.96 -23.39
CA LEU A 665 4.83 3.41 -23.54
C LEU A 665 4.92 3.78 -25.01
N VAL A 666 4.08 4.70 -25.48
CA VAL A 666 4.21 5.36 -26.77
C VAL A 666 4.60 6.81 -26.52
N MET A 667 5.74 7.24 -27.06
CA MET A 667 6.29 8.59 -26.90
C MET A 667 6.36 9.32 -28.24
N ASP A 668 6.03 10.61 -28.22
CA ASP A 668 6.08 11.48 -29.39
C ASP A 668 7.51 11.78 -29.86
N LYS A 669 8.51 11.65 -28.98
CA LYS A 669 9.92 11.91 -29.29
C LYS A 669 10.81 10.72 -28.92
N ASN A 670 12.01 10.69 -29.48
CA ASN A 670 12.99 9.61 -29.26
C ASN A 670 13.80 9.83 -27.98
N PRO A 671 13.66 8.98 -26.94
CA PRO A 671 14.46 9.09 -25.71
C PRO A 671 15.94 8.73 -25.89
N LEU A 672 16.33 8.06 -27.00
CA LEU A 672 17.73 7.75 -27.27
C LEU A 672 18.53 8.94 -27.80
N GLU A 673 17.86 9.95 -28.39
CA GLU A 673 18.49 11.19 -28.84
C GLU A 673 18.64 12.18 -27.69
N ASN A 674 17.65 12.24 -26.81
CA ASN A 674 17.66 13.07 -25.62
C ASN A 674 16.83 12.39 -24.52
N ILE A 675 17.45 12.11 -23.38
CA ILE A 675 16.80 11.39 -22.28
C ILE A 675 15.57 12.13 -21.72
N TYR A 676 15.53 13.46 -21.82
CA TYR A 676 14.38 14.28 -21.41
C TYR A 676 13.12 13.99 -22.25
N ASN A 677 13.27 13.42 -23.46
CA ASN A 677 12.14 13.00 -24.27
C ASN A 677 11.34 11.85 -23.65
N THR A 678 11.82 11.23 -22.56
CA THR A 678 11.02 10.29 -21.77
C THR A 678 9.71 10.90 -21.28
N GLU A 679 9.62 12.23 -21.05
CA GLU A 679 8.37 12.87 -20.63
C GLU A 679 7.34 13.00 -21.77
N SER A 680 7.74 12.81 -23.04
CA SER A 680 6.87 12.96 -24.22
C SER A 680 5.86 11.81 -24.44
N ILE A 681 5.45 11.16 -23.35
CA ILE A 681 4.50 10.06 -23.35
C ILE A 681 3.16 10.55 -23.88
N ARG A 682 2.71 9.88 -24.94
CA ARG A 682 1.39 10.04 -25.55
C ARG A 682 0.41 9.00 -25.00
N TYR A 683 0.86 7.76 -24.88
CA TYR A 683 0.06 6.67 -24.34
C TYR A 683 0.85 5.81 -23.37
N THR A 684 0.19 5.36 -22.31
CA THR A 684 0.68 4.35 -21.38
C THR A 684 -0.23 3.14 -21.45
N MET A 685 0.33 1.97 -21.70
CA MET A 685 -0.40 0.70 -21.67
C MET A 685 0.05 -0.11 -20.46
N VAL A 686 -0.91 -0.59 -19.67
CA VAL A 686 -0.67 -1.49 -18.53
C VAL A 686 -1.63 -2.66 -18.64
N ASN A 687 -1.11 -3.89 -18.58
CA ASN A 687 -1.89 -5.12 -18.73
C ASN A 687 -2.74 -5.15 -20.01
N GLY A 688 -2.30 -4.51 -21.11
CA GLY A 688 -3.06 -4.39 -22.36
C GLY A 688 -4.16 -3.33 -22.40
N ARG A 689 -4.43 -2.62 -21.29
CA ARG A 689 -5.31 -1.45 -21.27
C ARG A 689 -4.52 -0.21 -21.64
N LEU A 690 -4.99 0.55 -22.62
CA LEU A 690 -4.30 1.70 -23.17
C LEU A 690 -4.90 2.99 -22.62
N TYR A 691 -4.07 3.86 -22.04
CA TYR A 691 -4.50 5.15 -21.51
C TYR A 691 -3.84 6.29 -22.26
N ASN A 692 -4.60 7.34 -22.55
CA ASN A 692 -4.04 8.61 -23.00
C ASN A 692 -3.34 9.29 -21.82
N ALA A 693 -2.04 9.56 -21.94
CA ALA A 693 -1.26 10.09 -20.81
C ALA A 693 -1.70 11.50 -20.37
N GLU A 694 -2.31 12.30 -21.26
CA GLU A 694 -2.76 13.65 -20.95
C GLU A 694 -4.08 13.68 -20.18
N THR A 695 -4.98 12.72 -20.44
CA THR A 695 -6.35 12.73 -19.89
C THR A 695 -6.64 11.55 -18.97
N MET A 696 -5.83 10.49 -19.03
CA MET A 696 -6.06 9.18 -18.41
C MET A 696 -7.36 8.49 -18.83
N ASP A 697 -7.92 8.88 -19.98
CA ASP A 697 -9.00 8.13 -20.62
C ASP A 697 -8.48 6.78 -21.10
N GLU A 698 -9.26 5.71 -20.87
CA GLU A 698 -8.99 4.40 -21.45
C GLU A 698 -9.44 4.40 -22.91
N VAL A 699 -8.48 4.18 -23.82
CA VAL A 699 -8.65 4.26 -25.27
C VAL A 699 -8.26 2.93 -25.94
N GLY A 700 -8.31 2.88 -27.27
CA GLY A 700 -7.90 1.71 -28.05
C GLY A 700 -9.05 0.73 -28.24
N ASN A 701 -9.11 -0.32 -27.41
CA ASN A 701 -10.22 -1.29 -27.41
C ASN A 701 -11.45 -0.80 -26.61
N TYR A 702 -11.26 0.25 -25.80
CA TYR A 702 -12.27 0.85 -24.95
C TYR A 702 -12.33 2.36 -25.23
N ASP A 703 -13.36 3.02 -24.68
CA ASP A 703 -13.58 4.46 -24.77
C ASP A 703 -14.19 4.96 -23.45
N ASN A 704 -13.45 4.75 -22.36
CA ASN A 704 -13.90 5.08 -21.00
C ASN A 704 -13.21 6.38 -20.53
N PRO A 705 -13.95 7.47 -20.32
CA PRO A 705 -13.36 8.73 -19.85
C PRO A 705 -12.94 8.65 -18.38
N CYS A 706 -11.82 9.32 -18.04
CA CYS A 706 -11.39 9.46 -16.66
C CYS A 706 -12.44 10.25 -15.86
N GLN A 707 -12.83 9.72 -14.69
CA GLN A 707 -13.78 10.40 -13.81
C GLN A 707 -13.07 11.48 -12.99
N PRO A 708 -13.76 12.58 -12.61
CA PRO A 708 -13.16 13.68 -11.87
C PRO A 708 -12.62 13.25 -10.50
N PHE A 709 -11.50 13.84 -10.05
CA PHE A 709 -10.92 13.68 -8.72
C PHE A 709 -11.63 14.56 -7.67
N TYR A 710 -11.44 14.27 -6.38
CA TYR A 710 -12.11 15.00 -5.30
C TYR A 710 -11.81 16.51 -5.27
N TRP A 711 -10.68 16.97 -5.83
CA TRP A 711 -10.35 18.39 -5.93
C TRP A 711 -11.01 19.07 -7.13
N GLU A 712 -11.50 18.30 -8.10
CA GLU A 712 -12.33 18.78 -9.22
C GLU A 712 -13.82 18.75 -8.86
N GLN A 713 -14.18 18.04 -7.78
CA GLN A 713 -15.54 17.91 -7.28
C GLN A 713 -15.79 18.88 -6.11
N GLY A 714 -16.32 20.08 -6.40
CA GLY A 714 -16.81 21.04 -5.40
C GLY A 714 -15.95 22.28 -5.20
N LYS A 715 -16.37 23.17 -4.30
CA LYS A 715 -15.67 24.43 -3.95
C LYS A 715 -14.69 24.20 -2.77
N ASN A 716 -13.65 23.39 -2.96
CA ASN A 716 -12.61 23.21 -1.94
C ASN A 716 -11.44 24.18 -2.18
N ALA A 717 -10.62 24.45 -1.16
CA ALA A 717 -9.42 25.31 -1.31
C ALA A 717 -8.48 24.87 -2.45
N GLY A 718 -8.39 23.57 -2.72
CA GLY A 718 -7.62 23.02 -3.83
C GLY A 718 -8.25 23.24 -5.22
N SER A 719 -9.53 23.59 -5.27
CA SER A 719 -10.31 23.89 -6.47
C SER A 719 -10.25 25.37 -6.86
N PHE A 720 -9.76 26.25 -5.97
CA PHE A 720 -9.61 27.66 -6.28
C PHE A 720 -8.41 27.86 -7.22
N PRO A 721 -8.61 28.52 -8.37
CA PRO A 721 -7.51 29.09 -9.11
C PRO A 721 -6.98 30.24 -8.25
N TRP A 722 -5.87 30.04 -7.56
CA TRP A 722 -5.19 31.08 -6.75
C TRP A 722 -4.82 32.35 -7.56
N TYR A 723 -5.04 32.32 -8.87
CA TYR A 723 -4.71 33.36 -9.84
C TYR A 723 -5.91 33.91 -10.62
N GLU A 724 -7.13 33.39 -10.45
CA GLU A 724 -8.31 34.03 -11.03
C GLU A 724 -8.90 35.01 -10.01
N ALA A 725 -8.36 36.23 -10.08
CA ALA A 725 -8.93 37.53 -9.70
C ALA A 725 -7.99 38.34 -8.79
N GLU A 726 -7.19 39.21 -9.41
CA GLU A 726 -7.21 40.62 -8.99
C GLU A 726 -8.65 41.13 -9.15
N GLY A 727 -9.50 40.83 -8.18
CA GLY A 727 -10.90 41.18 -8.18
C GLY A 727 -11.36 41.06 -6.74
N HIS A 728 -11.55 42.23 -6.14
CA HIS A 728 -11.99 42.46 -4.78
C HIS A 728 -12.88 41.36 -4.21
N LEU A 729 -12.48 40.84 -3.05
CA LEU A 729 -13.41 40.29 -2.07
C LEU A 729 -14.30 41.47 -1.61
N GLU A 730 -15.41 41.71 -2.30
CA GLU A 730 -16.53 42.49 -1.76
C GLU A 730 -17.61 41.50 -1.28
N ASP A 731 -17.75 41.50 0.04
CA ASP A 731 -18.81 41.00 0.95
C ASP A 731 -19.36 39.56 0.85
#